data_AF-A0A4Y2WB15-F1
#
_entry.id   AF-A0A4Y2WB15-F1
#
_cell.length_a   1.000
_cell.length_b   1.000
_cell.length_c   1.000
_cell.angle_alpha   90.00
_cell.angle_beta   90.00
_cell.angle_gamma   90.00
#
_symmetry.space_group_name_H-M   'P 1'
#
loop_
_entity.id
_entity.type
_entity.pdbx_description
1 polymer ?
#
loop_
_entity_poly.entity_id
_entity_poly.type
_entity_poly.pdbx_seq_one_letter_code
_entity_poly.pdbx_strand_id
1 'polypeptide(L)'
;WALEQIPTSSSFTKEENLCEKHFIENYARNDKGRYSVKLPFKDERQELGDSKGLAFRQFLNLEKKLLKIPNAYQQYKDFMSEYLSLGHMEEVDENSVDVKNEHYYIPHHHVVKESSLTTRLRVVFNASAKSSSGVSLNDTLMIGPKNQDDLFAILLRFRSHNIAVTSDLQKMYRQVNIENEDRNFQKILWRDNPSSPIKTYRLCTVTYGTASASYLATRVLRQLAIDESSNFPKASEVLLHNCYVDDVLFGADTLEESEKLIPELQELLCSGGFKLHKWCSNEKSVLERAIKTEDSKNSCEIIDAKSIKILGLEWEPALDEFYCNFEISNDGDLPTKRTILSSVSKIFDPLGWLAPFIIGAKILIQSIWTFQISWDDPVPEEINKKWTVFRDQLHHLKSIRIPRRVLLPNATKIELHAFCDASEKAYAAVIYLKSINDSSISVKLLTSKTRVAPLKTVSIPRLELCSALLLCHLVQAVRNSLKIQIDSTYAWTDSMIVLSWLQSESSRWKTFVANRVSEIQSVLPSEVWNHIRGKENPADCASRGILPSELKSHSLWWAGPSWLCENNIDYSNHHPFCEDALREERKKTTCAVGIVPLELSIIDKYSSFAKLLRIVAWCFRFLHNAKSPSNKTKGFLTTLEIKCARNTLVKIVQNQELASELNILRKGKPLNSKSKIISLSPFIDENGLIRVGGRLKNASISMDQKYPILLPKNHRLTEMIVRYFHEKYLHAGPTLLLSIIRKEYWITSARSIVRHIIWKCVKCFHQKGQTANQFMADLPRSRVQPSRVFSRVGTDYAGPFLIKPRRGRGTQRMKCYICVFVCFTTKAVHIEIVGDLTSEAFIAALKRFIGRRGKPTEIYSDCGTNFIAADRELRRVVASLRKDEPVNKFFMEESIRWKFNPPAAPHFGGLWEAAIKSAKLHLKRTIGKQILTYEEFLTLIIQIEACLNSRPLCPISEDPSELAVLTPGHFIIGTALTTIPEENLLDEKISNLKRWKLTQQLFQSFWKRWSSEYITSLQRRNKWQKPRQNVKLNDLVLLKDDNIPPLHWKLGRVTQVYPSGDDKVRVVLVKTANGLLKRPIHKLSVLPIEN
;
A
#
# COMPACT_ATOMS: atom_id res chain seq x y z
N TRP A 1 -14.40 -18.69 6.20
CA TRP A 1 -13.08 -18.37 5.64
C TRP A 1 -11.96 -18.39 6.68
N ALA A 2 -12.06 -17.75 7.86
CA ALA A 2 -11.03 -17.88 8.91
C ALA A 2 -10.89 -19.33 9.43
N LEU A 3 -12.01 -20.02 9.71
CA LEU A 3 -12.06 -21.46 10.03
C LEU A 3 -11.54 -22.39 8.91
N GLU A 4 -11.39 -21.86 7.70
CA GLU A 4 -10.89 -22.62 6.54
C GLU A 4 -9.40 -22.41 6.29
N GLN A 5 -8.78 -21.44 6.97
CA GLN A 5 -7.34 -21.29 6.93
C GLN A 5 -6.68 -22.42 7.71
N ILE A 6 -5.52 -22.85 7.23
CA ILE A 6 -4.70 -23.81 7.94
C ILE A 6 -4.19 -23.13 9.23
N PRO A 7 -4.28 -23.77 10.40
CA PRO A 7 -3.77 -23.21 11.63
C PRO A 7 -2.31 -22.77 11.46
N THR A 8 -2.01 -21.51 11.75
CA THR A 8 -0.64 -20.97 11.74
C THR A 8 -0.27 -20.55 13.16
N SER A 9 0.96 -20.85 13.58
CA SER A 9 1.48 -20.40 14.87
C SER A 9 1.74 -18.89 14.82
N SER A 10 0.87 -18.09 15.45
CA SER A 10 1.06 -16.65 15.60
C SER A 10 1.62 -16.32 16.98
N SER A 11 2.57 -15.40 17.04
CA SER A 11 2.96 -14.76 18.31
C SER A 11 1.77 -14.00 18.91
N PHE A 12 1.56 -14.13 20.23
CA PHE A 12 0.54 -13.37 20.95
C PHE A 12 0.72 -11.86 20.73
N THR A 13 -0.39 -11.16 20.57
CA THR A 13 -0.46 -9.71 20.55
C THR A 13 -0.05 -9.12 21.91
N LYS A 14 0.22 -7.82 21.97
CA LYS A 14 0.58 -7.15 23.23
C LYS A 14 -0.52 -7.29 24.29
N GLU A 15 -1.78 -7.11 23.89
CA GLU A 15 -2.94 -7.26 24.77
C GLU A 15 -3.10 -8.70 25.27
N GLU A 16 -2.94 -9.70 24.40
CA GLU A 16 -2.99 -11.11 24.80
C GLU A 16 -1.88 -11.47 25.81
N ASN A 17 -0.66 -10.97 25.62
CA ASN A 17 0.43 -11.16 26.58
C ASN A 17 0.15 -10.48 27.93
N LEU A 18 -0.44 -9.29 27.94
CA LEU A 18 -0.84 -8.60 29.17
C LEU A 18 -1.96 -9.35 29.90
N CYS A 19 -2.93 -9.88 29.16
CA CYS A 19 -4.01 -10.69 29.71
C CYS A 19 -3.48 -12.00 30.33
N GLU A 20 -2.53 -12.68 29.67
CA GLU A 20 -1.87 -13.86 30.22
C GLU A 20 -1.07 -13.55 31.48
N LYS A 21 -0.31 -12.44 31.48
CA LYS A 21 0.40 -11.97 32.67
C LYS A 21 -0.57 -11.67 33.81
N HIS A 22 -1.66 -10.96 33.53
CA HIS A 22 -2.69 -10.65 34.51
C HIS A 22 -3.29 -11.92 35.12
N PHE A 23 -3.61 -12.93 34.31
CA PHE A 23 -4.11 -14.20 34.82
C PHE A 23 -3.12 -14.84 35.79
N ILE A 24 -1.86 -15.01 35.38
CA ILE A 24 -0.82 -15.68 36.19
C ILE A 24 -0.60 -14.97 37.53
N GLU A 25 -0.67 -13.64 37.56
CA GLU A 25 -0.47 -12.84 38.77
C GLU A 25 -1.69 -12.83 39.70
N ASN A 26 -2.89 -13.16 39.22
CA ASN A 26 -4.16 -12.90 39.92
C ASN A 26 -5.15 -14.09 39.94
N TYR A 27 -4.68 -15.32 39.77
CA TYR A 27 -5.51 -16.51 39.99
C TYR A 27 -5.18 -17.14 41.35
N ALA A 28 -6.18 -17.78 41.96
CA ALA A 28 -6.00 -18.56 43.18
C ALA A 28 -6.87 -19.82 43.13
N ARG A 29 -6.42 -20.89 43.77
CA ARG A 29 -7.20 -22.12 43.98
C ARG A 29 -7.51 -22.23 45.46
N ASN A 30 -8.78 -22.42 45.82
CA ASN A 30 -9.21 -22.55 47.20
C ASN A 30 -9.11 -23.99 47.72
N ASP A 31 -9.31 -24.18 49.02
CA ASP A 31 -9.25 -25.50 49.68
C ASP A 31 -10.29 -26.51 49.15
N LYS A 32 -11.37 -26.02 48.54
CA LYS A 32 -12.39 -26.84 47.87
C LYS A 32 -12.01 -27.16 46.42
N GLY A 33 -10.81 -26.80 45.97
CA GLY A 33 -10.29 -27.02 44.64
C GLY A 33 -10.77 -26.05 43.56
N ARG A 34 -11.72 -25.15 43.85
CA ARG A 34 -12.25 -24.17 42.88
C ARG A 34 -11.29 -23.00 42.69
N TYR A 35 -11.21 -22.54 41.45
CA TYR A 35 -10.39 -21.39 41.08
C TYR A 35 -11.17 -20.07 41.22
N SER A 36 -10.49 -19.03 41.71
CA SER A 36 -10.91 -17.63 41.69
C SER A 36 -10.00 -16.84 40.75
N VAL A 37 -10.58 -15.94 39.95
CA VAL A 37 -9.84 -15.09 39.01
C VAL A 37 -10.34 -13.64 39.08
N LYS A 38 -9.45 -12.70 38.76
CA LYS A 38 -9.81 -11.28 38.55
C LYS A 38 -10.21 -10.99 37.11
N LEU A 39 -11.03 -9.97 36.91
CA LEU A 39 -11.39 -9.47 35.58
C LEU A 39 -10.21 -8.69 34.97
N PRO A 40 -9.73 -9.08 33.77
CA PRO A 40 -8.57 -8.45 33.15
C PRO A 40 -8.95 -7.10 32.53
N PHE A 41 -8.94 -6.04 33.31
CA PHE A 41 -9.18 -4.68 32.82
C PHE A 41 -7.98 -4.13 32.03
N LYS A 42 -8.26 -3.30 31.02
CA LYS A 42 -7.23 -2.54 30.30
C LYS A 42 -6.67 -1.43 31.19
N ASP A 43 -5.36 -1.21 31.12
CA ASP A 43 -4.65 -0.17 31.90
C ASP A 43 -5.24 1.24 31.68
N GLU A 44 -5.59 1.56 30.42
CA GLU A 44 -6.23 2.83 30.04
C GLU A 44 -7.75 2.62 29.85
N ARG A 45 -8.49 2.32 30.93
CA ARG A 45 -9.96 2.18 30.86
C ARG A 45 -10.67 3.53 31.02
N GLN A 46 -11.69 3.75 30.18
CA GLN A 46 -12.64 4.86 30.35
C GLN A 46 -13.63 4.53 31.46
N GLU A 47 -14.12 5.55 32.17
CA GLU A 47 -15.14 5.35 33.20
C GLU A 47 -16.42 4.75 32.62
N LEU A 48 -16.92 3.71 33.27
CA LEU A 48 -18.12 2.99 32.82
C LEU A 48 -19.40 3.82 32.97
N GLY A 49 -19.46 4.87 33.81
CA GLY A 49 -20.69 5.66 34.03
C GLY A 49 -21.88 4.85 34.56
N ASP A 50 -23.09 5.44 34.56
CA ASP A 50 -24.31 4.73 34.98
C ASP A 50 -24.80 3.74 33.93
N SER A 51 -25.05 2.50 34.37
CA SER A 51 -25.65 1.40 33.58
C SER A 51 -26.99 0.92 34.17
N LYS A 52 -27.33 1.29 35.42
CA LYS A 52 -28.53 0.80 36.13
C LYS A 52 -29.81 1.23 35.41
N GLY A 53 -29.88 2.49 34.95
CA GLY A 53 -31.05 3.01 34.26
C GLY A 53 -31.37 2.32 32.92
N LEU A 54 -30.35 1.82 32.21
CA LEU A 54 -30.55 1.03 30.99
C LEU A 54 -31.00 -0.40 31.33
N ALA A 55 -30.29 -1.07 32.25
CA ALA A 55 -30.62 -2.42 32.67
C ALA A 55 -32.05 -2.52 33.21
N PHE A 56 -32.49 -1.52 33.99
CA PHE A 56 -33.84 -1.45 34.54
C PHE A 56 -34.91 -1.41 33.45
N ARG A 57 -34.76 -0.52 32.46
CA ARG A 57 -35.71 -0.41 31.33
C ARG A 57 -35.75 -1.69 30.50
N GLN A 58 -34.61 -2.33 30.27
CA GLN A 58 -34.55 -3.61 29.56
C GLN A 58 -35.19 -4.74 30.34
N PHE A 59 -34.97 -4.81 31.65
CA PHE A 59 -35.59 -5.79 32.54
C PHE A 59 -37.12 -5.68 32.53
N LEU A 60 -37.69 -4.47 32.68
CA LEU A 60 -39.14 -4.29 32.61
C LEU A 60 -39.73 -4.73 31.26
N ASN A 61 -39.01 -4.50 30.16
CA ASN A 61 -39.43 -4.97 28.84
C ASN A 61 -39.33 -6.50 28.71
N LEU A 62 -38.30 -7.11 29.30
CA LEU A 62 -38.16 -8.57 29.37
C LEU A 62 -39.32 -9.17 30.17
N GLU A 63 -39.62 -8.63 31.35
CA GLU A 63 -40.71 -9.09 32.22
C GLU A 63 -42.05 -9.04 31.48
N LYS A 64 -42.37 -7.92 30.82
CA LYS A 64 -43.57 -7.79 29.97
C LYS A 64 -43.64 -8.83 28.84
N LYS A 65 -42.51 -9.23 28.28
CA LYS A 65 -42.44 -10.27 27.23
C LYS A 65 -42.63 -11.67 27.81
N LEU A 66 -41.96 -11.98 28.92
CA LEU A 66 -42.03 -13.27 29.58
C LEU A 66 -43.44 -13.55 30.13
N LEU A 67 -44.15 -12.52 30.63
CA LEU A 67 -45.55 -12.64 31.06
C LEU A 67 -46.49 -13.13 29.94
N LYS A 68 -46.16 -12.89 28.66
CA LYS A 68 -46.91 -13.39 27.51
C LYS A 68 -46.59 -14.85 27.16
N ILE A 69 -45.53 -15.42 27.73
CA ILE A 69 -45.03 -16.78 27.43
C ILE A 69 -44.80 -17.53 28.76
N PRO A 70 -45.86 -18.03 29.43
CA PRO A 70 -45.77 -18.57 30.80
C PRO A 70 -44.73 -19.67 30.99
N ASN A 71 -44.62 -20.60 30.03
CA ASN A 71 -43.63 -21.69 30.09
C ASN A 71 -42.19 -21.16 30.05
N ALA A 72 -41.90 -20.21 29.15
CA ALA A 72 -40.58 -19.58 29.09
C ALA A 72 -40.30 -18.77 30.36
N TYR A 73 -41.32 -18.13 30.94
CA TYR A 73 -41.15 -17.41 32.19
C TYR A 73 -40.79 -18.34 33.35
N GLN A 74 -41.47 -19.49 33.47
CA GLN A 74 -41.14 -20.48 34.50
C GLN A 74 -39.70 -20.99 34.35
N GLN A 75 -39.30 -21.40 33.15
CA GLN A 75 -37.91 -21.83 32.90
C GLN A 75 -36.88 -20.74 33.22
N TYR A 76 -37.23 -19.48 33.00
CA TYR A 76 -36.39 -18.34 33.37
C TYR A 76 -36.24 -18.20 34.90
N LYS A 77 -37.34 -18.35 35.64
CA LYS A 77 -37.37 -18.34 37.11
C LYS A 77 -36.57 -19.48 37.68
N ASP A 78 -36.72 -20.68 37.12
CA ASP A 78 -35.97 -21.88 37.53
C ASP A 78 -34.47 -21.66 37.33
N PHE A 79 -34.07 -21.06 36.19
CA PHE A 79 -32.67 -20.71 35.93
C PHE A 79 -32.12 -19.72 36.97
N MET A 80 -32.85 -18.65 37.29
CA MET A 80 -32.39 -17.67 38.29
C MET A 80 -32.34 -18.32 39.68
N SER A 81 -33.35 -19.09 40.07
CA SER A 81 -33.37 -19.79 41.36
C SER A 81 -32.21 -20.77 41.49
N GLU A 82 -31.85 -21.48 40.41
CA GLU A 82 -30.69 -22.37 40.36
C GLU A 82 -29.36 -21.60 40.49
N TYR A 83 -29.23 -20.41 39.90
CA TYR A 83 -28.05 -19.57 40.07
C TYR A 83 -27.85 -19.15 41.54
N LEU A 84 -28.94 -18.79 42.21
CA LEU A 84 -28.90 -18.37 43.61
C LEU A 84 -28.62 -19.56 44.54
N SER A 85 -29.29 -20.70 44.33
CA SER A 85 -29.13 -21.88 45.20
C SER A 85 -27.74 -22.51 45.10
N LEU A 86 -27.11 -22.45 43.94
CA LEU A 86 -25.73 -22.93 43.73
C LEU A 86 -24.66 -21.92 44.18
N GLY A 87 -25.05 -20.75 44.69
CA GLY A 87 -24.12 -19.69 45.08
C GLY A 87 -23.38 -19.04 43.89
N HIS A 88 -23.92 -19.19 42.67
CA HIS A 88 -23.36 -18.55 41.47
C HIS A 88 -23.80 -17.09 41.31
N MET A 89 -24.78 -16.66 42.10
CA MET A 89 -25.10 -15.26 42.34
C MET A 89 -25.55 -15.05 43.78
N GLU A 90 -25.48 -13.81 44.24
CA GLU A 90 -25.94 -13.41 45.56
C GLU A 90 -26.73 -12.09 45.51
N GLU A 91 -27.66 -11.91 46.45
CA GLU A 91 -28.39 -10.66 46.62
C GLU A 91 -27.46 -9.61 47.23
N VAL A 92 -27.50 -8.39 46.67
CA VAL A 92 -26.65 -7.28 47.14
C VAL A 92 -27.44 -6.42 48.11
N ASP A 93 -26.90 -6.22 49.32
CA ASP A 93 -27.41 -5.20 50.24
C ASP A 93 -27.02 -3.81 49.72
N GLU A 94 -28.00 -3.03 49.25
CA GLU A 94 -27.79 -1.69 48.70
C GLU A 94 -27.24 -0.69 49.75
N ASN A 95 -27.30 -1.01 51.04
CA ASN A 95 -26.74 -0.20 52.12
C ASN A 95 -25.26 -0.51 52.42
N SER A 96 -24.69 -1.56 51.83
CA SER A 96 -23.31 -1.96 52.07
C SER A 96 -22.30 -0.98 51.45
N VAL A 97 -21.14 -0.79 52.12
CA VAL A 97 -20.06 0.10 51.67
C VAL A 97 -19.52 -0.32 50.29
N ASP A 98 -19.58 -1.61 49.99
CA ASP A 98 -19.13 -2.24 48.74
C ASP A 98 -19.93 -1.74 47.50
N VAL A 99 -21.16 -1.26 47.69
CA VAL A 99 -22.00 -0.71 46.60
C VAL A 99 -21.47 0.63 46.08
N LYS A 100 -20.67 1.36 46.89
CA LYS A 100 -20.13 2.69 46.54
C LYS A 100 -18.90 2.65 45.63
N ASN A 101 -18.35 1.47 45.36
CA ASN A 101 -17.27 1.27 44.40
C ASN A 101 -17.79 1.33 42.95
N GLU A 102 -16.86 1.39 41.99
CA GLU A 102 -17.20 1.28 40.57
C GLU A 102 -17.95 -0.03 40.30
N HIS A 103 -19.03 0.04 39.54
CA HIS A 103 -19.92 -1.11 39.31
C HIS A 103 -20.60 -1.05 37.95
N TYR A 104 -21.14 -2.18 37.53
CA TYR A 104 -21.79 -2.31 36.22
C TYR A 104 -22.99 -3.27 36.28
N TYR A 105 -24.13 -2.80 35.76
CA TYR A 105 -25.36 -3.57 35.64
C TYR A 105 -25.48 -4.17 34.24
N ILE A 106 -25.35 -5.49 34.14
CA ILE A 106 -25.43 -6.25 32.90
C ILE A 106 -26.91 -6.55 32.58
N PRO A 107 -27.46 -6.04 31.45
CA PRO A 107 -28.78 -6.45 31.01
C PRO A 107 -28.78 -7.91 30.58
N HIS A 108 -29.89 -8.61 30.81
CA HIS A 108 -30.05 -10.01 30.44
C HIS A 108 -31.37 -10.27 29.70
N HIS A 109 -31.41 -11.33 28.90
CA HIS A 109 -32.61 -11.77 28.17
C HIS A 109 -32.57 -13.29 27.94
N HIS A 110 -33.63 -13.87 27.38
CA HIS A 110 -33.70 -15.30 27.08
C HIS A 110 -33.53 -15.57 25.58
N VAL A 111 -32.98 -16.74 25.26
CA VAL A 111 -32.97 -17.35 23.93
C VAL A 111 -33.54 -18.77 24.07
N VAL A 112 -34.50 -19.11 23.22
CA VAL A 112 -35.08 -20.46 23.17
C VAL A 112 -34.36 -21.26 22.09
N LYS A 113 -33.81 -22.43 22.48
CA LYS A 113 -33.22 -23.40 21.58
C LYS A 113 -34.06 -24.66 21.60
N GLU A 114 -35.05 -24.72 20.71
CA GLU A 114 -36.02 -25.83 20.63
C GLU A 114 -35.35 -27.19 20.37
N SER A 115 -34.19 -27.19 19.70
CA SER A 115 -33.40 -28.39 19.41
C SER A 115 -32.52 -28.89 20.57
N SER A 116 -32.50 -28.22 21.71
CA SER A 116 -31.71 -28.66 22.87
C SER A 116 -32.44 -29.73 23.68
N LEU A 117 -31.81 -30.89 23.85
CA LEU A 117 -32.34 -32.00 24.66
C LEU A 117 -32.49 -31.64 26.15
N THR A 118 -31.55 -30.87 26.72
CA THR A 118 -31.49 -30.64 28.19
C THR A 118 -32.00 -29.27 28.66
N THR A 119 -31.62 -28.17 28.01
CA THR A 119 -32.04 -26.80 28.41
C THR A 119 -32.61 -26.04 27.23
N ARG A 120 -33.95 -26.00 27.13
CA ARG A 120 -34.67 -25.31 26.04
C ARG A 120 -34.53 -23.78 26.13
N LEU A 121 -34.39 -23.22 27.33
CA LEU A 121 -34.17 -21.79 27.54
C LEU A 121 -32.76 -21.53 28.06
N ARG A 122 -32.08 -20.55 27.45
CA ARG A 122 -30.78 -20.03 27.90
C ARG A 122 -30.91 -18.55 28.23
N VAL A 123 -30.41 -18.12 29.38
CA VAL A 123 -30.28 -16.70 29.73
C VAL A 123 -28.99 -16.16 29.15
N VAL A 124 -29.05 -15.02 28.47
CA VAL A 124 -27.89 -14.35 27.86
C VAL A 124 -27.64 -13.04 28.60
N PHE A 125 -26.41 -12.85 29.07
CA PHE A 125 -25.93 -11.63 29.72
C PHE A 125 -25.23 -10.73 28.69
N ASN A 126 -25.69 -9.49 28.53
CA ASN A 126 -25.20 -8.56 27.51
C ASN A 126 -24.22 -7.53 28.07
N ALA A 127 -22.97 -7.96 28.30
CA ALA A 127 -21.90 -7.07 28.76
C ALA A 127 -21.41 -6.06 27.69
N SER A 128 -21.93 -6.14 26.45
CA SER A 128 -21.68 -5.18 25.36
C SER A 128 -22.72 -4.05 25.30
N ALA A 129 -23.74 -4.05 26.18
CA ALA A 129 -24.64 -2.91 26.31
C ALA A 129 -23.81 -1.66 26.67
N LYS A 130 -24.12 -0.50 26.10
CA LYS A 130 -23.40 0.74 26.41
C LYS A 130 -24.06 1.46 27.58
N SER A 131 -23.26 1.94 28.51
CA SER A 131 -23.71 2.78 29.61
C SER A 131 -24.01 4.22 29.18
N SER A 132 -24.31 5.09 30.14
CA SER A 132 -24.42 6.55 29.95
C SER A 132 -23.13 7.22 29.45
N SER A 133 -21.94 6.64 29.66
CA SER A 133 -20.68 7.15 29.09
C SER A 133 -20.45 6.70 27.63
N GLY A 134 -21.30 5.82 27.09
CA GLY A 134 -21.15 5.25 25.75
C GLY A 134 -20.16 4.08 25.67
N VAL A 135 -19.63 3.64 26.81
CA VAL A 135 -18.67 2.54 26.99
C VAL A 135 -19.40 1.31 27.54
N SER A 136 -19.05 0.11 27.10
CA SER A 136 -19.55 -1.15 27.66
C SER A 136 -18.49 -1.83 28.53
N LEU A 137 -18.90 -2.75 29.40
CA LEU A 137 -17.96 -3.56 30.19
C LEU A 137 -16.96 -4.28 29.28
N ASN A 138 -17.42 -4.83 28.15
CA ASN A 138 -16.57 -5.50 27.18
C ASN A 138 -15.53 -4.59 26.52
N ASP A 139 -15.81 -3.29 26.37
CA ASP A 139 -14.83 -2.34 25.83
C ASP A 139 -13.63 -2.15 26.80
N THR A 140 -13.88 -2.30 28.11
CA THR A 140 -12.87 -2.11 29.17
C THR A 140 -12.05 -3.36 29.50
N LEU A 141 -12.53 -4.55 29.12
CA LEU A 141 -11.85 -5.83 29.38
C LEU A 141 -10.89 -6.20 28.25
N MET A 142 -9.77 -6.81 28.61
CA MET A 142 -8.81 -7.40 27.67
C MET A 142 -9.35 -8.72 27.11
N ILE A 143 -9.05 -8.99 25.85
CA ILE A 143 -9.30 -10.29 25.21
C ILE A 143 -8.03 -11.12 25.33
N GLY A 144 -8.11 -12.25 26.04
CA GLY A 144 -6.97 -13.16 26.19
C GLY A 144 -6.74 -14.05 24.96
N PRO A 145 -5.55 -14.67 24.87
CA PRO A 145 -5.18 -15.50 23.71
C PRO A 145 -6.05 -16.75 23.57
N LYS A 146 -6.09 -17.30 22.34
CA LYS A 146 -6.67 -18.63 22.11
C LYS A 146 -5.77 -19.69 22.75
N ASN A 147 -6.24 -20.22 23.88
CA ASN A 147 -5.54 -21.25 24.66
C ASN A 147 -5.82 -22.68 24.22
N GLN A 148 -6.84 -22.90 23.38
CA GLN A 148 -7.25 -24.23 22.96
C GLN A 148 -6.65 -24.56 21.59
N ASP A 149 -6.36 -25.84 21.39
CA ASP A 149 -5.99 -26.35 20.08
C ASP A 149 -7.10 -26.05 19.07
N ASP A 150 -6.72 -25.93 17.80
CA ASP A 150 -7.71 -25.70 16.76
C ASP A 150 -8.66 -26.89 16.61
N LEU A 151 -9.92 -26.60 16.26
CA LEU A 151 -10.92 -27.62 15.97
C LEU A 151 -10.39 -28.66 14.98
N PHE A 152 -9.65 -28.21 13.97
CA PHE A 152 -8.97 -29.08 13.01
C PHE A 152 -8.08 -30.13 13.71
N ALA A 153 -7.29 -29.72 14.69
CA ALA A 153 -6.35 -30.59 15.38
C ALA A 153 -7.05 -31.59 16.29
N ILE A 154 -8.07 -31.13 17.03
CA ILE A 154 -8.87 -31.97 17.94
C ILE A 154 -9.59 -33.06 17.16
N LEU A 155 -10.23 -32.71 16.03
CA LEU A 155 -10.91 -33.70 15.18
C LEU A 155 -9.94 -34.69 14.55
N LEU A 156 -8.74 -34.27 14.15
CA LEU A 156 -7.73 -35.21 13.62
C LEU A 156 -7.29 -36.24 14.66
N ARG A 157 -7.02 -35.82 15.90
CA ARG A 157 -6.68 -36.74 17.00
C ARG A 157 -7.85 -37.64 17.38
N PHE A 158 -9.06 -37.09 17.41
CA PHE A 158 -10.26 -37.87 17.70
C PHE A 158 -10.45 -39.02 16.68
N ARG A 159 -9.91 -38.90 15.46
CA ARG A 159 -9.94 -39.94 14.42
C ARG A 159 -8.83 -40.99 14.52
N SER A 160 -7.77 -40.77 15.29
CA SER A 160 -6.67 -41.74 15.37
C SER A 160 -6.98 -42.93 16.29
N HIS A 161 -7.77 -42.73 17.34
CA HIS A 161 -8.01 -43.75 18.36
C HIS A 161 -8.94 -44.89 17.90
N ASN A 162 -8.70 -46.11 18.38
CA ASN A 162 -9.63 -47.22 18.22
C ASN A 162 -10.97 -46.94 18.93
N ILE A 163 -10.91 -46.63 20.22
CA ILE A 163 -12.05 -46.31 21.07
C ILE A 163 -12.11 -44.79 21.19
N ALA A 164 -13.25 -44.22 20.84
CA ALA A 164 -13.54 -42.80 20.94
C ALA A 164 -14.52 -42.55 22.07
N VAL A 165 -14.25 -41.54 22.89
CA VAL A 165 -15.09 -41.11 24.01
C VAL A 165 -15.31 -39.61 23.92
N THR A 166 -16.55 -39.19 24.11
CA THR A 166 -16.94 -37.79 24.18
C THR A 166 -17.71 -37.50 25.45
N SER A 167 -17.53 -36.31 26.01
CA SER A 167 -18.30 -35.81 27.15
C SER A 167 -18.38 -34.28 27.12
N ASP A 168 -19.25 -33.71 27.95
CA ASP A 168 -19.48 -32.27 28.09
C ASP A 168 -19.11 -31.82 29.50
N LEU A 169 -18.58 -30.60 29.66
CA LEU A 169 -18.32 -29.96 30.95
C LEU A 169 -19.56 -29.23 31.44
N GLN A 170 -20.19 -29.79 32.47
CA GLN A 170 -21.39 -29.24 33.05
C GLN A 170 -21.13 -27.84 33.62
N LYS A 171 -21.81 -26.82 33.06
CA LYS A 171 -21.79 -25.44 33.57
C LYS A 171 -20.36 -24.88 33.71
N MET A 172 -19.46 -25.21 32.79
CA MET A 172 -18.01 -24.90 32.83
C MET A 172 -17.69 -23.49 33.37
N TYR A 173 -18.26 -22.44 32.77
CA TYR A 173 -18.02 -21.05 33.18
C TYR A 173 -18.39 -20.77 34.65
N ARG A 174 -19.45 -21.41 35.15
CA ARG A 174 -19.97 -21.22 36.51
C ARG A 174 -19.12 -21.93 37.57
N GLN A 175 -18.15 -22.75 37.19
CA GLN A 175 -17.24 -23.39 38.14
C GLN A 175 -16.04 -22.50 38.50
N VAL A 176 -15.83 -21.41 37.77
CA VAL A 176 -14.74 -20.45 38.02
C VAL A 176 -15.31 -19.24 38.75
N ASN A 177 -14.82 -18.97 39.96
CA ASN A 177 -15.23 -17.83 40.76
C ASN A 177 -14.58 -16.53 40.27
N ILE A 178 -15.27 -15.42 40.49
CA ILE A 178 -14.73 -14.07 40.32
C ILE A 178 -14.39 -13.52 41.70
N GLU A 179 -13.24 -12.88 41.81
CA GLU A 179 -12.77 -12.29 43.06
C GLU A 179 -13.72 -11.19 43.55
N ASN A 180 -13.86 -11.04 44.88
CA ASN A 180 -14.91 -10.21 45.47
C ASN A 180 -14.90 -8.76 44.96
N GLU A 181 -13.72 -8.18 44.77
CA GLU A 181 -13.50 -6.82 44.27
C GLU A 181 -14.14 -6.59 42.89
N ASP A 182 -14.17 -7.61 42.03
CA ASP A 182 -14.60 -7.51 40.64
C ASP A 182 -16.06 -7.94 40.41
N ARG A 183 -16.71 -8.56 41.41
CA ARG A 183 -18.12 -8.99 41.30
C ARG A 183 -19.08 -7.82 41.07
N ASN A 184 -18.70 -6.62 41.52
CA ASN A 184 -19.50 -5.41 41.33
C ASN A 184 -19.68 -5.01 39.86
N PHE A 185 -18.84 -5.49 38.95
CA PHE A 185 -18.99 -5.29 37.51
C PHE A 185 -19.96 -6.29 36.87
N GLN A 186 -20.53 -7.23 37.64
CA GLN A 186 -21.45 -8.26 37.15
C GLN A 186 -22.80 -8.20 37.88
N LYS A 187 -23.32 -6.99 38.13
CA LYS A 187 -24.63 -6.79 38.76
C LYS A 187 -25.76 -7.03 37.76
N ILE A 188 -26.89 -7.54 38.21
CA ILE A 188 -28.12 -7.73 37.43
C ILE A 188 -29.34 -7.30 38.25
N LEU A 189 -30.46 -7.06 37.57
CA LEU A 189 -31.72 -6.68 38.19
C LEU A 189 -32.74 -7.79 37.98
N TRP A 190 -33.30 -8.31 39.06
CA TRP A 190 -34.26 -9.42 38.98
C TRP A 190 -35.33 -9.34 40.05
N ARG A 191 -36.52 -9.85 39.71
CA ARG A 191 -37.59 -10.20 40.65
C ARG A 191 -38.40 -11.35 40.06
N ASP A 192 -38.92 -12.19 40.93
CA ASP A 192 -39.71 -13.36 40.54
C ASP A 192 -41.18 -13.00 40.24
N ASN A 193 -41.71 -11.96 40.89
CA ASN A 193 -43.10 -11.53 40.73
C ASN A 193 -43.16 -10.02 40.45
N PRO A 194 -43.96 -9.55 39.46
CA PRO A 194 -44.16 -8.12 39.21
C PRO A 194 -44.64 -7.30 40.41
N SER A 195 -45.29 -7.93 41.40
CA SER A 195 -45.72 -7.30 42.65
C SER A 195 -44.59 -7.15 43.67
N SER A 196 -43.48 -7.87 43.50
CA SER A 196 -42.31 -7.79 44.37
C SER A 196 -41.40 -6.62 43.97
N PRO A 197 -40.62 -6.05 44.93
CA PRO A 197 -39.60 -5.06 44.59
C PRO A 197 -38.52 -5.69 43.69
N ILE A 198 -38.00 -4.89 42.75
CA ILE A 198 -36.85 -5.29 41.94
C ILE A 198 -35.62 -5.26 42.85
N LYS A 199 -34.89 -6.38 42.89
CA LYS A 199 -33.69 -6.54 43.70
C LYS A 199 -32.44 -6.51 42.83
N THR A 200 -31.34 -6.08 43.42
CA THR A 200 -30.00 -6.15 42.79
C THR A 200 -29.33 -7.45 43.20
N TYR A 201 -28.83 -8.20 42.23
CA TYR A 201 -27.98 -9.37 42.44
C TYR A 201 -26.62 -9.13 41.80
N ARG A 202 -25.58 -9.81 42.27
CA ARG A 202 -24.27 -9.87 41.58
C ARG A 202 -23.87 -11.29 41.29
N LEU A 203 -23.35 -11.52 40.09
CA LEU A 203 -22.87 -12.83 39.66
C LEU A 203 -21.48 -13.08 40.28
N CYS A 204 -21.29 -14.27 40.87
CA CYS A 204 -20.09 -14.61 41.62
C CYS A 204 -19.07 -15.42 40.80
N THR A 205 -19.43 -15.82 39.59
CA THR A 205 -18.66 -16.71 38.72
C THR A 205 -18.38 -16.06 37.37
N VAL A 206 -17.44 -16.59 36.59
CA VAL A 206 -17.16 -16.09 35.24
C VAL A 206 -18.44 -16.11 34.41
N THR A 207 -18.89 -14.93 34.00
CA THR A 207 -20.15 -14.76 33.27
C THR A 207 -19.89 -14.76 31.76
N TYR A 208 -20.45 -15.75 31.07
CA TYR A 208 -20.43 -15.78 29.61
C TYR A 208 -21.14 -14.54 29.03
N GLY A 209 -20.62 -14.01 27.92
CA GLY A 209 -21.02 -12.73 27.36
C GLY A 209 -20.08 -11.58 27.73
N THR A 210 -19.19 -11.77 28.72
CA THR A 210 -18.03 -10.89 28.92
C THR A 210 -16.89 -11.24 27.95
N ALA A 211 -16.10 -10.24 27.54
CA ALA A 211 -15.05 -10.40 26.52
C ALA A 211 -13.95 -11.40 26.92
N SER A 212 -13.62 -11.46 28.21
CA SER A 212 -12.59 -12.34 28.77
C SER A 212 -13.10 -13.71 29.21
N ALA A 213 -14.42 -13.96 29.23
CA ALA A 213 -15.01 -15.17 29.82
C ALA A 213 -14.43 -16.47 29.28
N SER A 214 -14.38 -16.60 27.96
CA SER A 214 -13.91 -17.83 27.30
C SER A 214 -12.43 -18.07 27.54
N TYR A 215 -11.61 -17.01 27.54
CA TYR A 215 -10.20 -17.11 27.90
C TYR A 215 -10.05 -17.55 29.36
N LEU A 216 -10.70 -16.88 30.33
CA LEU A 216 -10.57 -17.18 31.75
C LEU A 216 -10.97 -18.63 32.06
N ALA A 217 -12.14 -19.07 31.57
CA ALA A 217 -12.62 -20.42 31.86
C ALA A 217 -11.72 -21.50 31.24
N THR A 218 -11.27 -21.32 29.99
CA THR A 218 -10.38 -22.30 29.34
C THR A 218 -8.96 -22.26 29.89
N ARG A 219 -8.47 -21.08 30.32
CA ARG A 219 -7.16 -20.93 30.96
C ARG A 219 -7.12 -21.60 32.33
N VAL A 220 -8.22 -21.56 33.10
CA VAL A 220 -8.37 -22.30 34.35
C VAL A 220 -8.32 -23.82 34.11
N LEU A 221 -9.02 -24.33 33.10
CA LEU A 221 -8.92 -25.75 32.75
C LEU A 221 -7.48 -26.17 32.39
N ARG A 222 -6.76 -25.32 31.65
CA ARG A 222 -5.33 -25.55 31.39
C ARG A 222 -4.49 -25.48 32.66
N GLN A 223 -4.79 -24.53 33.55
CA GLN A 223 -4.07 -24.42 34.83
C GLN A 223 -4.30 -25.67 35.68
N LEU A 224 -5.53 -26.17 35.76
CA LEU A 224 -5.86 -27.42 36.43
C LEU A 224 -5.09 -28.61 35.86
N ALA A 225 -4.99 -28.71 34.54
CA ALA A 225 -4.18 -29.75 33.90
C ALA A 225 -2.69 -29.62 34.22
N ILE A 226 -2.17 -28.40 34.38
CA ILE A 226 -0.77 -28.17 34.77
C ILE A 226 -0.55 -28.56 36.23
N ASP A 227 -1.42 -28.10 37.13
CA ASP A 227 -1.33 -28.33 38.57
C ASP A 227 -1.45 -29.84 38.90
N GLU A 228 -2.33 -30.56 38.21
CA GLU A 228 -2.57 -32.00 38.42
C GLU A 228 -1.75 -32.91 37.49
N SER A 229 -0.84 -32.35 36.69
CA SER A 229 -0.05 -33.10 35.70
C SER A 229 0.80 -34.23 36.30
N SER A 230 1.25 -34.06 37.54
CA SER A 230 2.03 -35.06 38.27
C SER A 230 1.16 -36.22 38.77
N ASN A 231 -0.09 -35.95 39.15
CA ASN A 231 -1.02 -36.95 39.68
C ASN A 231 -1.70 -37.73 38.54
N PHE A 232 -2.12 -37.03 37.49
CA PHE A 232 -2.86 -37.61 36.37
C PHE A 232 -2.27 -37.18 35.01
N PRO A 233 -1.11 -37.72 34.61
CA PRO A 233 -0.39 -37.24 33.41
C PRO A 233 -1.19 -37.42 32.11
N LYS A 234 -1.85 -38.58 31.93
CA LYS A 234 -2.63 -38.87 30.71
C LYS A 234 -3.91 -38.03 30.64
N ALA A 235 -4.65 -37.93 31.74
CA ALA A 235 -5.85 -37.08 31.81
C ALA A 235 -5.52 -35.59 31.61
N SER A 236 -4.38 -35.13 32.14
CA SER A 236 -3.90 -33.76 31.93
C SER A 236 -3.60 -33.48 30.46
N GLU A 237 -3.01 -34.44 29.75
CA GLU A 237 -2.77 -34.32 28.30
C GLU A 237 -4.09 -34.21 27.52
N VAL A 238 -5.11 -34.97 27.90
CA VAL A 238 -6.47 -34.85 27.34
C VAL A 238 -7.01 -33.45 27.57
N LEU A 239 -6.93 -32.91 28.79
CA LEU A 239 -7.49 -31.59 29.07
C LEU A 239 -6.73 -30.46 28.33
N LEU A 240 -5.41 -30.60 28.15
CA LEU A 240 -4.57 -29.61 27.46
C LEU A 240 -4.82 -29.55 25.94
N HIS A 241 -5.17 -30.66 25.32
CA HIS A 241 -5.19 -30.78 23.85
C HIS A 241 -6.53 -31.20 23.26
N ASN A 242 -7.39 -31.86 24.01
CA ASN A 242 -8.60 -32.51 23.50
C ASN A 242 -9.91 -31.88 24.02
N CYS A 243 -9.81 -30.73 24.69
CA CYS A 243 -10.93 -29.94 25.15
C CYS A 243 -11.15 -28.72 24.23
N TYR A 244 -12.39 -28.55 23.76
CA TYR A 244 -12.84 -27.40 22.99
C TYR A 244 -14.06 -26.77 23.67
N VAL A 245 -13.85 -25.60 24.27
CA VAL A 245 -14.78 -25.00 25.23
C VAL A 245 -15.28 -26.04 26.25
N ASP A 246 -16.56 -26.41 26.19
CA ASP A 246 -17.24 -27.36 27.06
C ASP A 246 -17.16 -28.82 26.56
N ASP A 247 -16.85 -29.05 25.29
CA ASP A 247 -16.74 -30.39 24.70
C ASP A 247 -15.35 -31.01 24.98
N VAL A 248 -15.32 -32.28 25.38
CA VAL A 248 -14.08 -33.05 25.58
C VAL A 248 -14.13 -34.30 24.71
N LEU A 249 -13.18 -34.42 23.78
CA LEU A 249 -13.13 -35.51 22.78
C LEU A 249 -11.80 -36.24 22.86
N PHE A 250 -11.80 -37.48 23.33
CA PHE A 250 -10.58 -38.24 23.51
C PHE A 250 -10.80 -39.71 23.16
N GLY A 251 -9.77 -40.52 23.35
CA GLY A 251 -9.84 -41.94 23.08
C GLY A 251 -8.57 -42.65 23.48
N ALA A 252 -8.58 -43.97 23.29
CA ALA A 252 -7.43 -44.83 23.45
C ALA A 252 -7.50 -45.99 22.46
N ASP A 253 -6.41 -46.76 22.36
CA ASP A 253 -6.35 -47.89 21.43
C ASP A 253 -6.84 -49.21 22.05
N THR A 254 -6.79 -49.30 23.38
CA THR A 254 -7.24 -50.47 24.14
C THR A 254 -8.36 -50.13 25.11
N LEU A 255 -9.15 -51.16 25.41
CA LEU A 255 -10.27 -51.07 26.34
C LEU A 255 -9.78 -50.76 27.77
N GLU A 256 -8.73 -51.44 28.22
CA GLU A 256 -8.11 -51.24 29.54
C GLU A 256 -7.62 -49.80 29.74
N GLU A 257 -6.97 -49.23 28.73
CA GLU A 257 -6.51 -47.84 28.80
C GLU A 257 -7.67 -46.85 28.89
N SER A 258 -8.77 -47.12 28.16
CA SER A 258 -9.97 -46.29 28.18
C SER A 258 -10.68 -46.37 29.53
N GLU A 259 -10.80 -47.58 30.10
CA GLU A 259 -11.39 -47.84 31.42
C GLU A 259 -10.63 -47.14 32.54
N LYS A 260 -9.32 -46.96 32.40
CA LYS A 260 -8.50 -46.22 33.37
C LYS A 260 -8.56 -44.70 33.16
N LEU A 261 -8.53 -44.25 31.91
CA LEU A 261 -8.44 -42.83 31.56
C LEU A 261 -9.72 -42.06 31.91
N ILE A 262 -10.90 -42.68 31.80
CA ILE A 262 -12.18 -42.04 32.12
C ILE A 262 -12.26 -41.63 33.61
N PRO A 263 -12.03 -42.53 34.59
CA PRO A 263 -11.96 -42.16 36.00
C PRO A 263 -10.86 -41.14 36.31
N GLU A 264 -9.65 -41.32 35.78
CA GLU A 264 -8.54 -40.36 35.99
C GLU A 264 -8.94 -38.94 35.53
N LEU A 265 -9.64 -38.81 34.40
CA LEU A 265 -10.13 -37.53 33.89
C LEU A 265 -11.26 -36.95 34.76
N GLN A 266 -12.17 -37.80 35.25
CA GLN A 266 -13.22 -37.37 36.16
C GLN A 266 -12.64 -36.87 37.48
N GLU A 267 -11.68 -37.59 38.08
CA GLU A 267 -11.01 -37.21 39.32
C GLU A 267 -10.23 -35.91 39.17
N LEU A 268 -9.45 -35.76 38.10
CA LEU A 268 -8.74 -34.52 37.78
C LEU A 268 -9.70 -33.33 37.70
N LEU A 269 -10.81 -33.45 36.97
CA LEU A 269 -11.77 -32.36 36.81
C LEU A 269 -12.53 -32.06 38.11
N CYS A 270 -12.90 -33.10 38.86
CA CYS A 270 -13.54 -32.97 40.18
C CYS A 270 -12.63 -32.23 41.17
N SER A 271 -11.32 -32.44 41.11
CA SER A 271 -10.35 -31.71 41.93
C SER A 271 -10.36 -30.19 41.66
N GLY A 272 -10.81 -29.76 40.48
CA GLY A 272 -11.03 -28.35 40.11
C GLY A 272 -12.47 -27.86 40.30
N GLY A 273 -13.37 -28.70 40.80
CA GLY A 273 -14.81 -28.42 40.90
C GLY A 273 -15.58 -28.54 39.57
N PHE A 274 -14.96 -29.10 38.53
CA PHE A 274 -15.60 -29.36 37.23
C PHE A 274 -16.22 -30.76 37.21
N LYS A 275 -17.31 -30.90 36.44
CA LYS A 275 -18.04 -32.16 36.33
C LYS A 275 -18.33 -32.49 34.88
N LEU A 276 -18.00 -33.72 34.49
CA LEU A 276 -18.35 -34.25 33.18
C LEU A 276 -19.72 -34.92 33.21
N HIS A 277 -20.48 -34.73 32.14
CA HIS A 277 -21.76 -35.39 31.89
C HIS A 277 -21.90 -35.69 30.39
N LYS A 278 -23.02 -36.32 30.00
CA LYS A 278 -23.34 -36.61 28.59
C LYS A 278 -22.28 -37.47 27.90
N TRP A 279 -21.92 -38.57 28.55
CA TRP A 279 -20.91 -39.50 28.05
C TRP A 279 -21.43 -40.26 26.83
N CYS A 280 -20.56 -40.42 25.83
CA CYS A 280 -20.84 -41.23 24.65
C CYS A 280 -19.55 -41.87 24.12
N SER A 281 -19.65 -43.06 23.54
CA SER A 281 -18.52 -43.79 22.98
C SER A 281 -18.98 -44.67 21.81
N ASN A 282 -18.07 -44.96 20.88
CA ASN A 282 -18.30 -46.02 19.87
C ASN A 282 -18.33 -47.42 20.50
N GLU A 283 -17.67 -47.60 21.65
CA GLU A 283 -17.62 -48.86 22.40
C GLU A 283 -18.36 -48.68 23.73
N LYS A 284 -19.67 -48.97 23.76
CA LYS A 284 -20.53 -48.74 24.94
C LYS A 284 -20.04 -49.46 26.19
N SER A 285 -19.45 -50.65 26.03
CA SER A 285 -18.96 -51.49 27.12
C SER A 285 -17.91 -50.78 28.00
N VAL A 286 -17.13 -49.86 27.43
CA VAL A 286 -16.13 -49.05 28.15
C VAL A 286 -16.79 -48.12 29.17
N LEU A 287 -17.88 -47.45 28.78
CA LEU A 287 -18.59 -46.53 29.67
C LEU A 287 -19.25 -47.27 30.83
N GLU A 288 -19.86 -48.42 30.55
CA GLU A 288 -20.52 -49.26 31.55
C GLU A 288 -19.54 -49.79 32.61
N ARG A 289 -18.29 -50.08 32.21
CA ARG A 289 -17.25 -50.60 33.12
C ARG A 289 -16.51 -49.50 33.86
N ALA A 290 -16.25 -48.37 33.22
CA ALA A 290 -15.54 -47.24 33.80
C ALA A 290 -16.40 -46.45 34.80
N ILE A 291 -17.70 -46.29 34.50
CA ILE A 291 -18.64 -45.53 35.31
C ILE A 291 -19.35 -46.51 36.25
N LYS A 292 -18.66 -46.98 37.30
CA LYS A 292 -19.26 -47.93 38.27
C LYS A 292 -20.40 -47.29 39.07
N THR A 293 -21.51 -48.01 39.09
CA THR A 293 -22.87 -47.54 39.39
C THR A 293 -23.31 -47.65 40.85
N GLU A 294 -22.61 -47.05 41.83
CA GLU A 294 -23.13 -47.06 43.23
C GLU A 294 -23.24 -45.70 43.95
N ASP A 295 -22.49 -44.63 43.58
CA ASP A 295 -22.55 -43.35 44.32
C ASP A 295 -23.10 -42.13 43.55
N SER A 296 -23.58 -42.31 42.31
CA SER A 296 -23.95 -41.17 41.46
C SER A 296 -25.24 -41.38 40.67
N LYS A 297 -26.35 -41.68 41.35
CA LYS A 297 -27.69 -41.81 40.73
C LYS A 297 -28.26 -40.54 40.07
N ASN A 298 -27.55 -39.39 40.07
CA ASN A 298 -28.08 -38.14 39.52
C ASN A 298 -27.10 -37.31 38.67
N SER A 299 -26.00 -37.87 38.13
CA SER A 299 -25.06 -36.97 37.43
C SER A 299 -24.18 -37.47 36.29
N CYS A 300 -24.15 -38.77 36.01
CA CYS A 300 -23.41 -39.30 34.86
C CYS A 300 -24.42 -39.80 33.83
N GLU A 301 -25.02 -38.87 33.07
CA GLU A 301 -25.90 -39.23 31.95
C GLU A 301 -25.07 -39.85 30.83
N ILE A 302 -25.31 -41.13 30.52
CA ILE A 302 -24.83 -41.78 29.30
C ILE A 302 -25.87 -41.52 28.22
N ILE A 303 -25.44 -40.93 27.10
CA ILE A 303 -26.33 -40.65 25.97
C ILE A 303 -26.40 -41.89 25.08
N ASP A 304 -27.56 -42.56 25.07
CA ASP A 304 -27.89 -43.57 24.07
C ASP A 304 -28.73 -42.95 22.94
N ALA A 305 -28.12 -42.02 22.20
CA ALA A 305 -28.73 -41.42 21.01
C ALA A 305 -28.18 -42.11 19.76
N LYS A 306 -29.05 -42.30 18.75
CA LYS A 306 -28.63 -42.83 17.44
C LYS A 306 -27.50 -42.00 16.82
N SER A 307 -27.51 -40.69 17.05
CA SER A 307 -26.42 -39.81 16.64
C SER A 307 -26.25 -38.67 17.62
N ILE A 308 -25.03 -38.15 17.70
CA ILE A 308 -24.67 -37.01 18.52
C ILE A 308 -23.94 -35.96 17.69
N LYS A 309 -24.16 -34.69 18.05
CA LYS A 309 -23.47 -33.57 17.42
C LYS A 309 -22.18 -33.27 18.16
N ILE A 310 -21.04 -33.50 17.51
CA ILE A 310 -19.70 -33.25 18.03
C ILE A 310 -19.06 -32.10 17.27
N LEU A 311 -18.74 -31.01 17.98
CA LEU A 311 -18.04 -29.84 17.44
C LEU A 311 -18.61 -29.31 16.11
N GLY A 312 -19.92 -29.49 15.88
CA GLY A 312 -20.61 -29.06 14.65
C GLY A 312 -20.86 -30.16 13.62
N LEU A 313 -20.26 -31.35 13.75
CA LEU A 313 -20.46 -32.53 12.91
C LEU A 313 -21.45 -33.52 13.56
N GLU A 314 -22.17 -34.32 12.78
CA GLU A 314 -22.96 -35.44 13.31
C GLU A 314 -22.13 -36.72 13.27
N TRP A 315 -22.09 -37.44 14.38
CA TRP A 315 -21.42 -38.73 14.55
C TRP A 315 -22.42 -39.77 15.02
N GLU A 316 -22.38 -40.96 14.42
CA GLU A 316 -23.15 -42.14 14.83
C GLU A 316 -22.19 -43.11 15.53
N PRO A 317 -22.18 -43.15 16.88
CA PRO A 317 -21.17 -43.89 17.63
C PRO A 317 -21.15 -45.39 17.32
N ALA A 318 -22.35 -46.00 17.16
CA ALA A 318 -22.47 -47.43 16.93
C ALA A 318 -21.90 -47.91 15.58
N LEU A 319 -21.97 -47.06 14.54
CA LEU A 319 -21.32 -47.34 13.25
C LEU A 319 -19.91 -46.77 13.16
N ASP A 320 -19.56 -45.88 14.09
CA ASP A 320 -18.34 -45.09 14.12
C ASP A 320 -18.10 -44.24 12.86
N GLU A 321 -19.17 -43.60 12.38
CA GLU A 321 -19.18 -42.81 11.15
C GLU A 321 -19.69 -41.38 11.38
N PHE A 322 -19.06 -40.42 10.72
CA PHE A 322 -19.58 -39.07 10.56
C PHE A 322 -20.53 -38.99 9.37
N TYR A 323 -21.51 -38.10 9.48
CA TYR A 323 -22.37 -37.73 8.37
C TYR A 323 -22.82 -36.27 8.45
N CYS A 324 -23.35 -35.75 7.35
CA CYS A 324 -23.82 -34.37 7.29
C CYS A 324 -25.35 -34.35 7.26
N ASN A 325 -25.98 -33.88 8.35
CA ASN A 325 -27.41 -33.60 8.32
C ASN A 325 -27.65 -32.17 7.85
N PHE A 326 -28.12 -32.01 6.62
CA PHE A 326 -28.34 -30.70 6.01
C PHE A 326 -29.78 -30.53 5.54
N GLU A 327 -30.45 -29.49 6.02
CA GLU A 327 -31.81 -29.14 5.61
C GLU A 327 -31.84 -27.71 5.10
N ILE A 328 -32.40 -27.54 3.91
CA ILE A 328 -32.63 -26.23 3.31
C ILE A 328 -34.12 -25.97 3.38
N SER A 329 -34.46 -24.85 4.00
CA SER A 329 -35.78 -24.27 3.89
C SER A 329 -36.00 -23.86 2.43
N ASN A 330 -37.01 -24.43 1.77
CA ASN A 330 -37.45 -23.97 0.45
C ASN A 330 -38.18 -22.64 0.64
N ASP A 331 -37.44 -21.54 0.73
CA ASP A 331 -38.04 -20.22 0.63
C ASP A 331 -38.43 -20.03 -0.85
N GLY A 332 -39.73 -19.87 -1.11
CA GLY A 332 -40.30 -19.72 -2.46
C GLY A 332 -39.89 -18.43 -3.20
N ASP A 333 -38.99 -17.64 -2.62
CA ASP A 333 -38.49 -16.37 -3.15
C ASP A 333 -37.30 -16.56 -4.11
N LEU A 334 -37.11 -15.60 -5.01
CA LEU A 334 -35.92 -15.51 -5.85
C LEU A 334 -34.65 -15.46 -4.98
N PRO A 335 -33.63 -16.30 -5.24
CA PRO A 335 -32.46 -16.35 -4.39
C PRO A 335 -31.68 -15.04 -4.46
N THR A 336 -31.30 -14.53 -3.30
CA THR A 336 -30.45 -13.35 -3.15
C THR A 336 -29.04 -13.78 -2.78
N LYS A 337 -28.10 -12.84 -2.90
CA LYS A 337 -26.72 -13.06 -2.45
C LYS A 337 -26.66 -13.49 -0.98
N ARG A 338 -27.51 -12.92 -0.11
CA ARG A 338 -27.59 -13.26 1.31
C ARG A 338 -28.08 -14.70 1.53
N THR A 339 -29.14 -15.12 0.84
CA THR A 339 -29.71 -16.48 1.06
C THR A 339 -28.79 -17.57 0.55
N ILE A 340 -28.12 -17.36 -0.60
CA ILE A 340 -27.09 -18.27 -1.12
C ILE A 340 -25.92 -18.40 -0.15
N LEU A 341 -25.34 -17.27 0.29
CA LEU A 341 -24.20 -17.30 1.20
C LEU A 341 -24.55 -17.95 2.55
N SER A 342 -25.74 -17.65 3.08
CA SER A 342 -26.25 -18.26 4.31
C SER A 342 -26.34 -19.78 4.17
N SER A 343 -26.90 -20.26 3.05
CA SER A 343 -27.04 -21.69 2.77
C SER A 343 -25.70 -22.40 2.63
N VAL A 344 -24.75 -21.83 1.88
CA VAL A 344 -23.39 -22.40 1.74
C VAL A 344 -22.65 -22.41 3.08
N SER A 345 -22.80 -21.36 3.89
CA SER A 345 -22.10 -21.23 5.18
C SER A 345 -22.60 -22.21 6.25
N LYS A 346 -23.82 -22.77 6.08
CA LYS A 346 -24.33 -23.84 6.95
C LYS A 346 -23.63 -25.19 6.70
N ILE A 347 -22.96 -25.36 5.56
CA ILE A 347 -22.19 -26.58 5.27
C ILE A 347 -20.90 -26.52 6.08
N PHE A 348 -20.86 -27.28 7.16
CA PHE A 348 -19.74 -27.30 8.09
C PHE A 348 -18.82 -28.48 7.80
N ASP A 349 -17.62 -28.20 7.29
CA ASP A 349 -16.62 -29.21 6.91
C ASP A 349 -15.20 -28.76 7.33
N PRO A 350 -14.85 -28.89 8.62
CA PRO A 350 -13.58 -28.40 9.16
C PRO A 350 -12.36 -29.15 8.59
N LEU A 351 -12.51 -30.44 8.27
CA LEU A 351 -11.45 -31.30 7.74
C LEU A 351 -11.42 -31.38 6.20
N GLY A 352 -12.41 -30.83 5.50
CA GLY A 352 -12.40 -30.76 4.03
C GLY A 352 -12.81 -32.05 3.33
N TRP A 353 -13.65 -32.90 3.92
CA TRP A 353 -14.10 -34.13 3.26
C TRP A 353 -15.04 -33.88 2.08
N LEU A 354 -15.81 -32.81 2.15
CA LEU A 354 -16.76 -32.36 1.13
C LEU A 354 -16.16 -31.27 0.23
N ALA A 355 -14.84 -31.07 0.28
CA ALA A 355 -14.16 -30.02 -0.47
C ALA A 355 -14.43 -30.03 -2.00
N PRO A 356 -14.53 -31.19 -2.69
CA PRO A 356 -14.91 -31.25 -4.10
C PRO A 356 -16.29 -30.64 -4.37
N PHE A 357 -17.21 -30.74 -3.43
CA PHE A 357 -18.51 -30.13 -3.57
C PHE A 357 -18.49 -28.64 -3.18
N ILE A 358 -17.90 -28.33 -2.03
CA ILE A 358 -17.87 -26.97 -1.46
C ILE A 358 -17.14 -25.99 -2.38
N ILE A 359 -16.10 -26.42 -3.12
CA ILE A 359 -15.39 -25.54 -4.04
C ILE A 359 -16.30 -25.00 -5.15
N GLY A 360 -17.27 -25.79 -5.62
CA GLY A 360 -18.28 -25.37 -6.58
C GLY A 360 -19.12 -24.21 -6.05
N ALA A 361 -19.55 -24.29 -4.79
CA ALA A 361 -20.24 -23.20 -4.11
C ALA A 361 -19.34 -21.96 -3.93
N LYS A 362 -18.06 -22.13 -3.60
CA LYS A 362 -17.12 -21.01 -3.46
C LYS A 362 -16.88 -20.29 -4.78
N ILE A 363 -16.76 -21.03 -5.88
CA ILE A 363 -16.66 -20.47 -7.25
C ILE A 363 -17.95 -19.72 -7.60
N LEU A 364 -19.13 -20.29 -7.28
CA LEU A 364 -20.41 -19.62 -7.48
C LEU A 364 -20.49 -18.31 -6.70
N ILE A 365 -20.10 -18.31 -5.42
CA ILE A 365 -20.02 -17.09 -4.61
C ILE A 365 -19.08 -16.07 -5.26
N GLN A 366 -17.87 -16.47 -5.66
CA GLN A 366 -16.93 -15.57 -6.35
C GLN A 366 -17.57 -14.95 -7.60
N SER A 367 -18.29 -15.73 -8.40
CA SER A 367 -19.00 -15.22 -9.57
C SER A 367 -20.07 -14.19 -9.20
N ILE A 368 -20.87 -14.42 -8.15
CA ILE A 368 -21.85 -13.44 -7.64
C ILE A 368 -21.19 -12.11 -7.29
N TRP A 369 -20.02 -12.13 -6.66
CA TRP A 369 -19.28 -10.90 -6.32
C TRP A 369 -18.84 -10.11 -7.56
N THR A 370 -18.55 -10.78 -8.68
CA THR A 370 -18.16 -10.08 -9.93
C THR A 370 -19.31 -9.29 -10.56
N PHE A 371 -20.56 -9.66 -10.30
CA PHE A 371 -21.74 -8.91 -10.76
C PHE A 371 -22.06 -7.65 -9.93
N GLN A 372 -21.35 -7.42 -8.81
CA GLN A 372 -21.50 -6.23 -7.96
C GLN A 372 -22.94 -5.95 -7.47
N ILE A 373 -23.76 -7.00 -7.29
CA ILE A 373 -25.13 -6.88 -6.76
C ILE A 373 -25.16 -6.63 -5.24
N SER A 374 -26.24 -5.99 -4.76
CA SER A 374 -26.49 -5.79 -3.31
C SER A 374 -26.80 -7.12 -2.60
N TRP A 375 -26.88 -7.09 -1.27
CA TRP A 375 -27.10 -8.29 -0.45
C TRP A 375 -28.47 -8.93 -0.66
N ASP A 376 -29.49 -8.10 -0.84
CA ASP A 376 -30.89 -8.50 -0.85
C ASP A 376 -31.52 -8.39 -2.26
N ASP A 377 -30.71 -8.03 -3.27
CA ASP A 377 -31.14 -8.04 -4.67
C ASP A 377 -31.20 -9.50 -5.20
N PRO A 378 -32.16 -9.82 -6.09
CA PRO A 378 -32.22 -11.13 -6.74
C PRO A 378 -30.98 -11.35 -7.62
N VAL A 379 -30.45 -12.57 -7.62
CA VAL A 379 -29.29 -12.90 -8.46
C VAL A 379 -29.67 -13.02 -9.94
N PRO A 380 -28.73 -12.73 -10.88
CA PRO A 380 -28.96 -12.91 -12.31
C PRO A 380 -29.38 -14.34 -12.66
N GLU A 381 -30.16 -14.51 -13.73
CA GLU A 381 -30.70 -15.81 -14.15
C GLU A 381 -29.61 -16.88 -14.35
N GLU A 382 -28.45 -16.50 -14.88
CA GLU A 382 -27.30 -17.40 -15.07
C GLU A 382 -26.81 -18.00 -13.73
N ILE A 383 -26.73 -17.16 -12.68
CA ILE A 383 -26.36 -17.59 -11.34
C ILE A 383 -27.49 -18.42 -10.72
N ASN A 384 -28.73 -18.00 -10.91
CA ASN A 384 -29.89 -18.71 -10.37
C ASN A 384 -29.96 -20.15 -10.89
N LYS A 385 -29.68 -20.37 -12.19
CA LYS A 385 -29.61 -21.72 -12.78
C LYS A 385 -28.52 -22.57 -12.10
N LYS A 386 -27.30 -22.04 -11.94
CA LYS A 386 -26.20 -22.75 -11.27
C LYS A 386 -26.50 -23.03 -9.80
N TRP A 387 -27.11 -22.07 -9.10
CA TRP A 387 -27.54 -22.23 -7.72
C TRP A 387 -28.62 -23.29 -7.57
N THR A 388 -29.61 -23.30 -8.45
CA THR A 388 -30.70 -24.30 -8.44
C THR A 388 -30.14 -25.71 -8.57
N VAL A 389 -29.25 -25.94 -9.56
CA VAL A 389 -28.56 -27.24 -9.72
C VAL A 389 -27.78 -27.61 -8.46
N PHE A 390 -26.99 -26.68 -7.91
CA PHE A 390 -26.24 -26.93 -6.67
C PHE A 390 -27.15 -27.27 -5.49
N ARG A 391 -28.24 -26.50 -5.34
CA ARG A 391 -29.20 -26.63 -4.24
C ARG A 391 -29.90 -27.98 -4.28
N ASP A 392 -30.37 -28.37 -5.45
CA ASP A 392 -31.14 -29.60 -5.63
C ASP A 392 -30.28 -30.85 -5.34
N GLN A 393 -28.95 -30.76 -5.39
CA GLN A 393 -28.04 -31.86 -5.06
C GLN A 393 -27.74 -32.00 -3.55
N LEU A 394 -28.09 -31.02 -2.71
CA LEU A 394 -27.68 -30.98 -1.31
C LEU A 394 -28.26 -32.12 -0.46
N HIS A 395 -29.42 -32.66 -0.86
CA HIS A 395 -30.04 -33.78 -0.16
C HIS A 395 -29.19 -35.07 -0.22
N HIS A 396 -28.36 -35.24 -1.26
CA HIS A 396 -27.46 -36.39 -1.38
C HIS A 396 -26.35 -36.40 -0.33
N LEU A 397 -25.96 -35.24 0.23
CA LEU A 397 -24.94 -35.15 1.28
C LEU A 397 -25.33 -35.93 2.54
N LYS A 398 -26.64 -36.04 2.85
CA LYS A 398 -27.13 -36.84 3.98
C LYS A 398 -26.77 -38.31 3.89
N SER A 399 -26.49 -38.80 2.68
CA SER A 399 -26.17 -40.21 2.42
C SER A 399 -24.67 -40.52 2.38
N ILE A 400 -23.81 -39.49 2.47
CA ILE A 400 -22.36 -39.68 2.58
C ILE A 400 -22.05 -40.09 4.02
N ARG A 401 -21.27 -41.15 4.16
CA ARG A 401 -20.79 -41.70 5.43
C ARG A 401 -19.28 -41.69 5.42
N ILE A 402 -18.67 -41.20 6.51
CA ILE A 402 -17.23 -40.98 6.62
C ILE A 402 -16.75 -41.70 7.87
N PRO A 403 -15.94 -42.76 7.76
CA PRO A 403 -15.39 -43.43 8.93
C PRO A 403 -14.61 -42.45 9.81
N ARG A 404 -14.92 -42.45 11.11
CA ARG A 404 -14.17 -41.65 12.08
C ARG A 404 -12.73 -42.17 12.11
N ARG A 405 -12.55 -43.45 12.44
CA ARG A 405 -11.24 -44.08 12.57
C ARG A 405 -10.47 -44.10 11.24
N VAL A 406 -9.22 -43.64 11.26
CA VAL A 406 -8.34 -43.62 10.07
C VAL A 406 -7.20 -44.64 10.10
N LEU A 407 -6.83 -45.15 11.27
CA LEU A 407 -5.72 -46.09 11.45
C LEU A 407 -6.24 -47.52 11.61
N LEU A 408 -5.53 -48.49 11.05
CA LEU A 408 -5.72 -49.90 11.38
C LEU A 408 -5.34 -50.17 12.85
N PRO A 409 -5.97 -51.17 13.51
CA PRO A 409 -5.49 -51.69 14.78
C PRO A 409 -4.05 -52.20 14.66
N ASN A 410 -3.21 -51.84 15.64
CA ASN A 410 -1.82 -52.29 15.75
C ASN A 410 -1.01 -52.04 14.46
N ALA A 411 -1.19 -50.88 13.83
CA ALA A 411 -0.43 -50.51 12.65
C ALA A 411 1.07 -50.48 12.95
N THR A 412 1.85 -51.26 12.20
CA THR A 412 3.31 -51.34 12.31
C THR A 412 4.01 -50.25 11.52
N LYS A 413 3.33 -49.72 10.49
CA LYS A 413 3.84 -48.63 9.64
C LYS A 413 2.74 -47.65 9.27
N ILE A 414 3.04 -46.35 9.36
CA ILE A 414 2.14 -45.25 9.04
C ILE A 414 2.82 -44.29 8.06
N GLU A 415 2.19 -44.11 6.90
CA GLU A 415 2.68 -43.24 5.82
C GLU A 415 1.66 -42.14 5.51
N LEU A 416 2.15 -40.90 5.34
CA LEU A 416 1.35 -39.79 4.82
C LEU A 416 1.54 -39.64 3.32
N HIS A 417 0.43 -39.65 2.56
CA HIS A 417 0.43 -39.37 1.14
C HIS A 417 -0.33 -38.08 0.85
N ALA A 418 0.39 -37.07 0.40
CA ALA A 418 -0.10 -35.72 0.23
C ALA A 418 -0.15 -35.38 -1.28
N PHE A 419 -1.31 -35.02 -1.81
CA PHE A 419 -1.54 -34.74 -3.23
C PHE A 419 -1.96 -33.29 -3.42
N CYS A 420 -1.43 -32.63 -4.45
CA CYS A 420 -1.86 -31.28 -4.82
C CYS A 420 -2.16 -31.15 -6.31
N ASP A 421 -3.10 -30.27 -6.62
CA ASP A 421 -3.51 -29.95 -7.99
C ASP A 421 -4.03 -28.51 -8.09
N ALA A 422 -3.97 -27.94 -9.29
CA ALA A 422 -4.56 -26.64 -9.59
C ALA A 422 -5.24 -26.59 -10.96
N SER A 423 -6.46 -26.05 -10.96
CA SER A 423 -7.19 -25.63 -12.16
C SER A 423 -7.13 -24.10 -12.32
N GLU A 424 -7.67 -23.60 -13.43
CA GLU A 424 -7.83 -22.16 -13.65
C GLU A 424 -8.74 -21.48 -12.62
N LYS A 425 -9.65 -22.25 -12.00
CA LYS A 425 -10.69 -21.72 -11.09
C LYS A 425 -10.35 -21.92 -9.62
N ALA A 426 -9.63 -22.97 -9.27
CA ALA A 426 -9.28 -23.28 -7.89
C ALA A 426 -8.08 -24.22 -7.81
N TYR A 427 -7.47 -24.29 -6.63
CA TYR A 427 -6.40 -25.23 -6.35
C TYR A 427 -6.62 -25.91 -5.00
N ALA A 428 -6.09 -27.12 -4.87
CA ALA A 428 -6.41 -28.03 -3.79
C ALA A 428 -5.20 -28.80 -3.28
N ALA A 429 -5.29 -29.22 -2.02
CA ALA A 429 -4.36 -30.10 -1.35
C ALA A 429 -5.15 -31.16 -0.58
N VAL A 430 -4.74 -32.42 -0.67
CA VAL A 430 -5.44 -33.57 -0.08
C VAL A 430 -4.41 -34.47 0.59
N ILE A 431 -4.73 -34.99 1.77
CA ILE A 431 -3.84 -35.90 2.52
C ILE A 431 -4.59 -37.19 2.84
N TYR A 432 -3.95 -38.31 2.51
CA TYR A 432 -4.35 -39.65 2.87
C TYR A 432 -3.38 -40.21 3.90
N LEU A 433 -3.92 -41.01 4.80
CA LEU A 433 -3.15 -41.79 5.76
C LEU A 433 -3.18 -43.25 5.30
N LYS A 434 -2.00 -43.81 5.06
CA LYS A 434 -1.82 -45.24 4.78
C LYS A 434 -1.30 -45.89 6.06
N SER A 435 -2.05 -46.86 6.57
CA SER A 435 -1.63 -47.70 7.69
C SER A 435 -1.47 -49.13 7.23
N ILE A 436 -0.43 -49.79 7.72
CA ILE A 436 -0.09 -51.17 7.39
C ILE A 436 0.03 -51.93 8.70
N ASN A 437 -0.61 -53.10 8.77
CA ASN A 437 -0.35 -54.10 9.79
C ASN A 437 0.05 -55.42 9.10
N ASP A 438 0.34 -56.46 9.88
CA ASP A 438 0.87 -57.73 9.34
C ASP A 438 -0.08 -58.43 8.33
N SER A 439 -1.37 -58.06 8.31
CA SER A 439 -2.39 -58.74 7.52
C SER A 439 -3.10 -57.86 6.48
N SER A 440 -3.00 -56.53 6.57
CA SER A 440 -3.83 -55.62 5.78
C SER A 440 -3.22 -54.23 5.60
N ILE A 441 -3.61 -53.57 4.51
CA ILE A 441 -3.31 -52.17 4.22
C ILE A 441 -4.64 -51.40 4.23
N SER A 442 -4.66 -50.24 4.87
CA SER A 442 -5.80 -49.32 4.80
C SER A 442 -5.33 -47.93 4.41
N VAL A 443 -6.00 -47.37 3.41
CA VAL A 443 -5.80 -45.98 2.95
C VAL A 443 -7.10 -45.22 3.18
N LYS A 444 -7.03 -44.13 3.93
CA LYS A 444 -8.20 -43.31 4.27
C LYS A 444 -7.92 -41.83 4.06
N LEU A 445 -8.91 -41.11 3.54
CA LEU A 445 -8.87 -39.65 3.46
C LEU A 445 -8.79 -39.03 4.88
N LEU A 446 -7.68 -38.34 5.14
CA LEU A 446 -7.46 -37.68 6.41
C LEU A 446 -8.06 -36.27 6.38
N THR A 447 -7.63 -35.44 5.44
CA THR A 447 -8.07 -34.05 5.32
C THR A 447 -7.79 -33.48 3.94
N SER A 448 -8.52 -32.43 3.56
CA SER A 448 -8.20 -31.63 2.38
C SER A 448 -8.42 -30.13 2.63
N LYS A 449 -7.83 -29.31 1.76
CA LYS A 449 -8.08 -27.86 1.71
C LYS A 449 -8.14 -27.39 0.26
N THR A 450 -9.05 -26.45 0.00
CA THR A 450 -9.27 -25.84 -1.31
C THR A 450 -9.23 -24.33 -1.22
N ARG A 451 -8.74 -23.68 -2.28
CA ARG A 451 -8.75 -22.22 -2.44
C ARG A 451 -9.19 -21.87 -3.84
N VAL A 452 -10.07 -20.88 -3.96
CA VAL A 452 -10.48 -20.31 -5.25
C VAL A 452 -9.30 -19.52 -5.82
N ALA A 453 -9.05 -19.68 -7.12
CA ALA A 453 -8.00 -18.96 -7.82
C ALA A 453 -8.28 -17.45 -7.79
N PRO A 454 -7.24 -16.60 -7.73
CA PRO A 454 -7.41 -15.16 -7.79
C PRO A 454 -8.05 -14.71 -9.11
N LEU A 455 -8.87 -13.65 -9.08
CA LEU A 455 -9.44 -13.04 -10.30
C LEU A 455 -8.36 -12.45 -11.22
N LYS A 456 -7.17 -12.15 -10.69
CA LYS A 456 -6.02 -11.73 -11.51
C LYS A 456 -5.46 -12.95 -12.23
N THR A 457 -5.19 -12.79 -13.52
CA THR A 457 -4.64 -13.87 -14.34
C THR A 457 -3.26 -14.31 -13.82
N VAL A 458 -3.19 -15.56 -13.39
CA VAL A 458 -1.98 -16.26 -12.96
C VAL A 458 -1.84 -17.49 -13.86
N SER A 459 -0.63 -17.79 -14.34
CA SER A 459 -0.38 -18.97 -15.16
C SER A 459 -0.63 -20.26 -14.37
N ILE A 460 -1.14 -21.30 -15.03
CA ILE A 460 -1.42 -22.61 -14.42
C ILE A 460 -0.23 -23.15 -13.61
N PRO A 461 1.03 -23.16 -14.11
CA PRO A 461 2.17 -23.65 -13.32
C PRO A 461 2.41 -22.90 -12.00
N ARG A 462 2.06 -21.61 -11.95
CA ARG A 462 2.16 -20.82 -10.72
C ARG A 462 1.01 -21.11 -9.74
N LEU A 463 -0.17 -21.49 -10.25
CA LEU A 463 -1.27 -21.98 -9.43
C LEU A 463 -0.96 -23.38 -8.89
N GLU A 464 -0.39 -24.26 -9.71
CA GLU A 464 0.12 -25.58 -9.28
C GLU A 464 1.21 -25.42 -8.21
N LEU A 465 2.12 -24.46 -8.35
CA LEU A 465 3.08 -24.17 -7.27
C LEU A 465 2.40 -23.64 -5.99
N CYS A 466 1.27 -22.95 -6.13
CA CYS A 466 0.47 -22.52 -4.97
C CYS A 466 -0.29 -23.67 -4.33
N SER A 467 -0.71 -24.70 -5.09
CA SER A 467 -1.28 -25.93 -4.55
C SER A 467 -0.24 -26.74 -3.79
N ALA A 468 0.99 -26.83 -4.32
CA ALA A 468 2.12 -27.45 -3.62
C ALA A 468 2.47 -26.72 -2.30
N LEU A 469 2.41 -25.39 -2.29
CA LEU A 469 2.59 -24.62 -1.05
C LEU A 469 1.44 -24.87 -0.05
N LEU A 470 0.20 -24.91 -0.53
CA LEU A 470 -0.97 -25.23 0.31
C LEU A 470 -0.83 -26.63 0.94
N LEU A 471 -0.33 -27.60 0.16
CA LEU A 471 -0.06 -28.96 0.61
C LEU A 471 0.99 -29.00 1.71
N CYS A 472 2.10 -28.29 1.51
CA CYS A 472 3.16 -28.14 2.50
C CYS A 472 2.62 -27.62 3.84
N HIS A 473 1.84 -26.53 3.82
CA HIS A 473 1.21 -26.00 5.04
C HIS A 473 0.25 -27.02 5.68
N LEU A 474 -0.52 -27.75 4.87
CA LEU A 474 -1.47 -28.73 5.37
C LEU A 474 -0.76 -29.92 6.03
N VAL A 475 0.34 -30.41 5.44
CA VAL A 475 1.17 -31.46 6.02
C VAL A 475 1.78 -31.02 7.34
N GLN A 476 2.31 -29.79 7.41
CA GLN A 476 2.85 -29.25 8.66
C GLN A 476 1.77 -29.19 9.76
N ALA A 477 0.57 -28.72 9.42
CA ALA A 477 -0.54 -28.66 10.38
C ALA A 477 -0.98 -30.05 10.84
N VAL A 478 -1.03 -31.03 9.93
CA VAL A 478 -1.34 -32.43 10.26
C VAL A 478 -0.29 -33.02 11.20
N ARG A 479 1.00 -32.87 10.88
CA ARG A 479 2.11 -33.36 11.73
C ARG A 479 2.11 -32.73 13.13
N ASN A 480 1.82 -31.42 13.22
CA ASN A 480 1.74 -30.73 14.50
C ASN A 480 0.49 -31.14 15.31
N SER A 481 -0.58 -31.57 14.63
CA SER A 481 -1.86 -31.92 15.26
C SER A 481 -1.91 -33.37 15.72
N LEU A 482 -1.45 -34.29 14.87
CA LEU A 482 -1.40 -35.72 15.14
C LEU A 482 -0.27 -36.01 16.11
N LYS A 483 -0.59 -36.56 17.27
CA LYS A 483 0.37 -37.02 18.27
C LYS A 483 0.76 -38.49 18.06
N ILE A 484 0.96 -38.88 16.81
CA ILE A 484 1.36 -40.24 16.43
C ILE A 484 2.68 -40.18 15.67
N GLN A 485 3.47 -41.24 15.77
CA GLN A 485 4.67 -41.38 14.96
C GLN A 485 4.28 -41.66 13.50
N ILE A 486 4.85 -40.88 12.58
CA ILE A 486 4.66 -41.03 11.13
C ILE A 486 5.99 -41.43 10.54
N ASP A 487 6.07 -42.62 9.93
CA ASP A 487 7.33 -43.20 9.47
C ASP A 487 7.83 -42.53 8.19
N SER A 488 6.90 -42.30 7.24
CA SER A 488 7.23 -41.71 5.94
C SER A 488 6.19 -40.68 5.50
N THR A 489 6.61 -39.73 4.68
CA THR A 489 5.71 -38.74 4.06
C THR A 489 6.11 -38.54 2.61
N TYR A 490 5.14 -38.68 1.71
CA TYR A 490 5.31 -38.55 0.27
C TYR A 490 4.39 -37.44 -0.25
N ALA A 491 4.91 -36.57 -1.10
CA ALA A 491 4.17 -35.50 -1.75
C ALA A 491 4.06 -35.76 -3.26
N TRP A 492 2.90 -35.49 -3.85
CA TRP A 492 2.56 -35.85 -5.21
C TRP A 492 1.97 -34.67 -5.97
N THR A 493 2.44 -34.45 -7.19
CA THR A 493 1.89 -33.49 -8.16
C THR A 493 1.99 -34.06 -9.57
N ASP A 494 1.04 -33.72 -10.43
CA ASP A 494 1.05 -34.03 -11.86
C ASP A 494 1.77 -32.97 -12.71
N SER A 495 2.23 -31.89 -12.09
CA SER A 495 3.00 -30.84 -12.77
C SER A 495 4.49 -31.15 -12.79
N MET A 496 4.98 -31.61 -13.94
CA MET A 496 6.43 -31.76 -14.18
C MET A 496 7.21 -30.43 -14.05
N ILE A 497 6.56 -29.30 -14.32
CA ILE A 497 7.16 -27.97 -14.17
C ILE A 497 7.40 -27.67 -12.69
N VAL A 498 6.39 -27.88 -11.84
CA VAL A 498 6.52 -27.67 -10.39
C VAL A 498 7.53 -28.62 -9.79
N LEU A 499 7.53 -29.91 -10.17
CA LEU A 499 8.55 -30.86 -9.73
C LEU A 499 9.97 -30.38 -10.07
N SER A 500 10.17 -29.91 -11.30
CA SER A 500 11.46 -29.37 -11.73
C SER A 500 11.89 -28.15 -10.91
N TRP A 501 10.93 -27.30 -10.52
CA TRP A 501 11.19 -26.17 -9.62
C TRP A 501 11.57 -26.61 -8.21
N LEU A 502 10.89 -27.62 -7.67
CA LEU A 502 11.10 -28.14 -6.32
C LEU A 502 12.38 -28.97 -6.18
N GLN A 503 12.82 -29.63 -7.25
CA GLN A 503 14.08 -30.39 -7.30
C GLN A 503 15.33 -29.51 -7.46
N SER A 504 15.16 -28.20 -7.69
CA SER A 504 16.28 -27.25 -7.81
C SER A 504 16.36 -26.30 -6.63
N GLU A 505 17.52 -25.70 -6.41
CA GLU A 505 17.67 -24.63 -5.42
C GLU A 505 16.74 -23.45 -5.69
N SER A 506 16.06 -22.96 -4.65
CA SER A 506 15.18 -21.79 -4.72
C SER A 506 15.85 -20.55 -5.35
N SER A 507 17.17 -20.40 -5.15
CA SER A 507 18.00 -19.31 -5.67
C SER A 507 18.05 -19.24 -7.21
N ARG A 508 17.80 -20.37 -7.87
CA ARG A 508 17.77 -20.53 -9.33
C ARG A 508 16.61 -19.77 -9.97
N TRP A 509 15.51 -19.57 -9.24
CA TRP A 509 14.25 -19.09 -9.82
C TRP A 509 14.04 -17.58 -9.65
N LYS A 510 13.11 -17.02 -10.42
CA LYS A 510 12.61 -15.65 -10.20
C LYS A 510 11.79 -15.57 -8.91
N THR A 511 11.68 -14.37 -8.33
CA THR A 511 11.20 -14.11 -6.96
C THR A 511 9.88 -14.81 -6.58
N PHE A 512 8.89 -14.88 -7.48
CA PHE A 512 7.60 -15.54 -7.16
C PHE A 512 7.78 -17.04 -6.88
N VAL A 513 8.53 -17.71 -7.75
CA VAL A 513 8.82 -19.16 -7.65
C VAL A 513 9.84 -19.40 -6.56
N ALA A 514 10.93 -18.61 -6.51
CA ALA A 514 11.99 -18.73 -5.51
C ALA A 514 11.46 -18.68 -4.07
N ASN A 515 10.61 -17.69 -3.74
CA ASN A 515 10.09 -17.56 -2.38
C ASN A 515 9.22 -18.78 -1.97
N ARG A 516 8.37 -19.27 -2.87
CA ARG A 516 7.49 -20.42 -2.60
C ARG A 516 8.27 -21.73 -2.54
N VAL A 517 9.21 -21.94 -3.45
CA VAL A 517 10.10 -23.11 -3.45
C VAL A 517 10.91 -23.13 -2.15
N SER A 518 11.45 -21.99 -1.71
CA SER A 518 12.18 -21.90 -0.45
C SER A 518 11.32 -22.27 0.76
N GLU A 519 10.06 -21.82 0.77
CA GLU A 519 9.11 -22.13 1.85
C GLU A 519 8.70 -23.61 1.82
N ILE A 520 8.41 -24.16 0.64
CA ILE A 520 8.10 -25.59 0.46
C ILE A 520 9.27 -26.46 0.93
N GLN A 521 10.49 -26.18 0.46
CA GLN A 521 11.70 -26.92 0.81
C GLN A 521 12.05 -26.83 2.31
N SER A 522 11.58 -25.79 3.02
CA SER A 522 11.81 -25.67 4.47
C SER A 522 10.97 -26.63 5.31
N VAL A 523 9.90 -27.19 4.74
CA VAL A 523 8.96 -28.09 5.43
C VAL A 523 9.00 -29.50 4.83
N LEU A 524 9.00 -29.61 3.50
CA LEU A 524 9.09 -30.86 2.76
C LEU A 524 10.36 -30.86 1.90
N PRO A 525 11.33 -31.75 2.21
CA PRO A 525 12.54 -31.91 1.40
C PRO A 525 12.22 -32.24 -0.07
N SER A 526 13.13 -31.93 -0.97
CA SER A 526 12.92 -32.14 -2.41
C SER A 526 12.77 -33.63 -2.78
N GLU A 527 13.32 -34.53 -1.97
CA GLU A 527 13.39 -35.98 -2.19
C GLU A 527 12.04 -36.68 -2.00
N VAL A 528 11.10 -36.06 -1.28
CA VAL A 528 9.78 -36.66 -1.02
C VAL A 528 8.74 -36.34 -2.10
N TRP A 529 9.10 -35.49 -3.08
CA TRP A 529 8.21 -35.05 -4.15
C TRP A 529 8.27 -35.97 -5.37
N ASN A 530 7.11 -36.49 -5.74
CA ASN A 530 6.93 -37.48 -6.80
C ASN A 530 5.90 -37.02 -7.84
N HIS A 531 6.05 -37.51 -9.07
CA HIS A 531 5.04 -37.30 -10.11
C HIS A 531 3.89 -38.29 -10.01
N ILE A 532 2.67 -37.83 -10.26
CA ILE A 532 1.49 -38.67 -10.47
C ILE A 532 0.82 -38.30 -11.81
N ARG A 533 0.15 -39.26 -12.45
CA ARG A 533 -0.66 -38.96 -13.62
C ARG A 533 -1.89 -38.15 -13.19
N GLY A 534 -2.25 -37.08 -13.90
CA GLY A 534 -3.38 -36.23 -13.52
C GLY A 534 -4.71 -36.97 -13.33
N LYS A 535 -4.99 -38.01 -14.13
CA LYS A 535 -6.20 -38.87 -13.97
C LYS A 535 -6.23 -39.68 -12.67
N GLU A 536 -5.08 -39.89 -12.05
CA GLU A 536 -4.91 -40.60 -10.80
C GLU A 536 -4.72 -39.61 -9.63
N ASN A 537 -4.71 -38.30 -9.87
CA ASN A 537 -4.51 -37.30 -8.83
C ASN A 537 -5.83 -36.98 -8.12
N PRO A 538 -6.03 -37.40 -6.85
CA PRO A 538 -7.27 -37.13 -6.13
C PRO A 538 -7.48 -35.63 -5.83
N ALA A 539 -6.44 -34.80 -5.89
CA ALA A 539 -6.59 -33.36 -5.70
C ALA A 539 -7.33 -32.68 -6.87
N ASP A 540 -7.35 -33.28 -8.07
CA ASP A 540 -8.11 -32.77 -9.23
C ASP A 540 -9.62 -32.71 -8.95
N CYS A 541 -10.13 -33.70 -8.21
CA CYS A 541 -11.51 -33.73 -7.72
C CYS A 541 -11.87 -32.45 -6.96
N ALA A 542 -10.95 -31.97 -6.11
CA ALA A 542 -11.14 -30.80 -5.25
C ALA A 542 -10.76 -29.47 -5.91
N SER A 543 -9.96 -29.48 -6.98
CA SER A 543 -9.58 -28.28 -7.73
C SER A 543 -10.62 -27.91 -8.82
N ARG A 544 -11.34 -28.91 -9.36
CA ARG A 544 -12.38 -28.73 -10.39
C ARG A 544 -13.80 -28.76 -9.84
N GLY A 545 -14.01 -29.59 -8.83
CA GLY A 545 -15.28 -29.81 -8.17
C GLY A 545 -16.09 -30.98 -8.74
N ILE A 546 -16.90 -31.60 -7.88
CA ILE A 546 -17.71 -32.81 -8.18
C ILE A 546 -19.12 -32.63 -7.61
N LEU A 547 -20.13 -33.18 -8.29
CA LEU A 547 -21.51 -33.18 -7.78
C LEU A 547 -21.67 -34.17 -6.60
N PRO A 548 -22.49 -33.87 -5.57
CA PRO A 548 -22.72 -34.76 -4.42
C PRO A 548 -23.14 -36.19 -4.77
N SER A 549 -23.96 -36.34 -5.81
CA SER A 549 -24.43 -37.64 -6.30
C SER A 549 -23.29 -38.52 -6.79
N GLU A 550 -22.30 -37.94 -7.46
CA GLU A 550 -21.08 -38.61 -7.94
C GLU A 550 -20.05 -38.79 -6.80
N LEU A 551 -19.93 -37.80 -5.92
CA LEU A 551 -18.97 -37.81 -4.81
C LEU A 551 -19.16 -39.04 -3.91
N LYS A 552 -20.41 -39.47 -3.69
CA LYS A 552 -20.73 -40.61 -2.83
C LYS A 552 -20.00 -41.90 -3.24
N SER A 553 -19.88 -42.18 -4.54
CA SER A 553 -19.26 -43.40 -5.08
C SER A 553 -17.87 -43.14 -5.68
N HIS A 554 -17.28 -41.97 -5.45
CA HIS A 554 -16.01 -41.57 -6.07
C HIS A 554 -14.80 -42.21 -5.37
N SER A 555 -14.44 -43.43 -5.78
CA SER A 555 -13.37 -44.23 -5.18
C SER A 555 -12.03 -43.46 -5.05
N LEU A 556 -11.61 -42.76 -6.11
CA LEU A 556 -10.36 -42.00 -6.10
C LEU A 556 -10.33 -40.93 -5.00
N TRP A 557 -11.47 -40.32 -4.64
CA TRP A 557 -11.51 -39.29 -3.61
C TRP A 557 -11.47 -39.89 -2.20
N TRP A 558 -12.16 -41.00 -1.96
CA TRP A 558 -12.26 -41.57 -0.62
C TRP A 558 -11.10 -42.51 -0.27
N ALA A 559 -10.61 -43.28 -1.24
CA ALA A 559 -9.57 -44.29 -1.07
C ALA A 559 -8.21 -43.85 -1.65
N GLY A 560 -8.16 -42.78 -2.44
CA GLY A 560 -6.97 -42.40 -3.20
C GLY A 560 -6.73 -43.31 -4.41
N PRO A 561 -5.59 -43.16 -5.09
CA PRO A 561 -5.18 -44.05 -6.17
C PRO A 561 -5.12 -45.53 -5.73
N SER A 562 -5.55 -46.45 -6.58
CA SER A 562 -5.63 -47.88 -6.25
C SER A 562 -4.29 -48.49 -5.84
N TRP A 563 -3.19 -48.03 -6.46
CA TRP A 563 -1.85 -48.49 -6.16
C TRP A 563 -1.38 -48.15 -4.75
N LEU A 564 -2.00 -47.19 -4.04
CA LEU A 564 -1.67 -46.93 -2.64
C LEU A 564 -1.97 -48.12 -1.72
N CYS A 565 -2.93 -48.97 -2.12
CA CYS A 565 -3.30 -50.18 -1.40
C CYS A 565 -2.36 -51.36 -1.65
N GLU A 566 -1.27 -51.18 -2.41
CA GLU A 566 -0.27 -52.20 -2.68
C GLU A 566 0.90 -52.14 -1.67
N ASN A 567 1.54 -53.30 -1.41
CA ASN A 567 2.65 -53.42 -0.45
C ASN A 567 3.97 -52.81 -0.97
N ASN A 568 4.29 -53.05 -2.24
CA ASN A 568 5.54 -52.63 -2.86
C ASN A 568 5.28 -51.52 -3.86
N ILE A 569 5.26 -50.28 -3.37
CA ILE A 569 5.16 -49.10 -4.23
C ILE A 569 6.58 -48.61 -4.48
N ASP A 570 6.97 -48.54 -5.75
CA ASP A 570 8.24 -47.94 -6.14
C ASP A 570 8.09 -46.42 -6.14
N TYR A 571 8.67 -45.78 -5.12
CA TYR A 571 8.73 -44.33 -4.99
C TYR A 571 9.95 -43.73 -5.69
N SER A 572 10.84 -44.54 -6.28
CA SER A 572 12.13 -44.11 -6.83
C SER A 572 12.03 -43.68 -8.31
N ASN A 573 11.28 -42.60 -8.58
CA ASN A 573 11.27 -42.03 -9.92
C ASN A 573 12.12 -40.76 -10.01
N HIS A 574 13.31 -40.90 -10.61
CA HIS A 574 14.05 -39.75 -11.10
C HIS A 574 13.34 -39.19 -12.34
N HIS A 575 12.57 -38.13 -12.13
CA HIS A 575 11.93 -37.43 -13.24
C HIS A 575 12.94 -36.56 -13.99
N PRO A 576 13.00 -36.65 -15.33
CA PRO A 576 13.85 -35.76 -16.11
C PRO A 576 13.41 -34.32 -15.92
N PHE A 577 14.38 -33.42 -15.78
CA PHE A 577 14.13 -32.00 -15.62
C PHE A 577 13.35 -31.44 -16.83
N CYS A 578 12.24 -30.74 -16.56
CA CYS A 578 11.40 -30.15 -17.60
C CYS A 578 12.01 -28.85 -18.14
N GLU A 579 12.33 -28.79 -19.44
CA GLU A 579 12.90 -27.59 -20.07
C GLU A 579 11.99 -26.35 -19.94
N ASP A 580 10.67 -26.53 -19.94
CA ASP A 580 9.72 -25.42 -19.78
C ASP A 580 9.83 -24.75 -18.40
N ALA A 581 10.36 -25.44 -17.38
CA ALA A 581 10.65 -24.86 -16.08
C ALA A 581 11.70 -23.74 -16.15
N LEU A 582 12.58 -23.76 -17.16
CA LEU A 582 13.63 -22.76 -17.38
C LEU A 582 13.09 -21.37 -17.74
N ARG A 583 11.81 -21.26 -18.15
CA ARG A 583 11.18 -19.95 -18.43
C ARG A 583 11.16 -19.04 -17.19
N GLU A 584 11.09 -19.62 -15.99
CA GLU A 584 11.16 -18.92 -14.70
C GLU A 584 12.58 -18.90 -14.11
N GLU A 585 13.59 -19.42 -14.83
CA GLU A 585 14.98 -19.36 -14.39
C GLU A 585 15.48 -17.92 -14.32
N ARG A 586 16.18 -17.63 -13.24
CA ARG A 586 16.96 -16.42 -13.07
C ARG A 586 18.20 -16.56 -13.94
N LYS A 587 18.23 -15.85 -15.06
CA LYS A 587 19.36 -15.86 -16.02
C LYS A 587 20.71 -15.69 -15.29
N LYS A 588 21.45 -16.79 -15.10
CA LYS A 588 22.84 -16.78 -14.65
C LYS A 588 23.69 -16.32 -15.83
N THR A 589 24.41 -15.20 -15.68
CA THR A 589 25.31 -14.71 -16.73
C THR A 589 26.64 -15.45 -16.59
N THR A 590 26.81 -16.58 -17.27
CA THR A 590 28.09 -17.28 -17.39
C THR A 590 28.92 -16.63 -18.52
N CYS A 591 30.14 -16.17 -18.20
CA CYS A 591 31.07 -15.60 -19.18
C CYS A 591 32.12 -16.66 -19.56
N ALA A 592 32.05 -17.21 -20.77
CA ALA A 592 33.17 -17.91 -21.39
C ALA A 592 34.16 -16.88 -21.95
N VAL A 593 35.46 -17.03 -21.65
CA VAL A 593 36.52 -16.12 -22.12
C VAL A 593 37.06 -16.63 -23.46
N GLY A 594 36.48 -16.15 -24.55
CA GLY A 594 37.14 -16.15 -25.86
C GLY A 594 38.02 -14.89 -25.98
N ILE A 595 39.26 -15.03 -26.43
CA ILE A 595 40.08 -13.86 -26.82
C ILE A 595 39.52 -13.35 -28.16
N VAL A 596 38.52 -12.49 -28.05
CA VAL A 596 37.95 -11.72 -29.15
C VAL A 596 38.50 -10.30 -29.03
N PRO A 597 38.95 -9.65 -30.13
CA PRO A 597 39.42 -8.27 -30.09
C PRO A 597 38.36 -7.38 -29.45
N LEU A 598 38.65 -6.86 -28.25
CA LEU A 598 37.76 -6.17 -27.30
C LEU A 598 36.42 -5.77 -27.94
N GLU A 599 35.49 -6.72 -28.00
CA GLU A 599 34.23 -6.47 -28.68
C GLU A 599 33.45 -5.43 -27.86
N LEU A 600 33.16 -4.35 -28.57
CA LEU A 600 32.33 -3.16 -28.33
C LEU A 600 31.11 -3.30 -27.41
N SER A 601 30.72 -4.53 -27.05
CA SER A 601 29.63 -4.86 -26.16
C SER A 601 29.70 -4.18 -24.79
N ILE A 602 30.87 -3.75 -24.30
CA ILE A 602 30.95 -3.11 -22.98
C ILE A 602 30.22 -1.75 -22.96
N ILE A 603 30.27 -0.98 -24.05
CA ILE A 603 29.52 0.29 -24.15
C ILE A 603 28.02 -0.01 -24.16
N ASP A 604 27.63 -1.14 -24.76
CA ASP A 604 26.24 -1.59 -24.84
C ASP A 604 25.70 -2.31 -23.59
N LYS A 605 26.56 -2.65 -22.63
CA LYS A 605 26.13 -3.30 -21.38
C LYS A 605 25.75 -2.30 -20.29
N TYR A 606 26.12 -1.02 -20.42
CA TYR A 606 25.87 -0.02 -19.38
C TYR A 606 25.00 1.15 -19.87
N SER A 607 24.33 1.81 -18.92
CA SER A 607 23.43 2.95 -19.15
C SER A 607 23.89 4.24 -18.46
N SER A 608 24.89 4.15 -17.56
CA SER A 608 25.50 5.29 -16.87
C SER A 608 26.96 5.50 -17.30
N PHE A 609 27.27 6.69 -17.81
CA PHE A 609 28.62 7.05 -18.26
C PHE A 609 29.63 7.02 -17.10
N ALA A 610 29.28 7.53 -15.92
CA ALA A 610 30.15 7.51 -14.75
C ALA A 610 30.48 6.09 -14.28
N LYS A 611 29.50 5.18 -14.32
CA LYS A 611 29.70 3.77 -13.98
C LYS A 611 30.61 3.09 -15.00
N LEU A 612 30.36 3.30 -16.29
CA LEU A 612 31.20 2.76 -17.38
C LEU A 612 32.66 3.23 -17.25
N LEU A 613 32.89 4.53 -17.00
CA LEU A 613 34.24 5.08 -16.79
C LEU A 613 34.98 4.41 -15.63
N ARG A 614 34.30 4.22 -14.48
CA ARG A 614 34.91 3.57 -13.32
C ARG A 614 35.22 2.11 -13.59
N ILE A 615 34.35 1.38 -14.28
CA ILE A 615 34.56 -0.02 -14.62
C ILE A 615 35.76 -0.16 -15.53
N VAL A 616 35.82 0.60 -16.63
CA VAL A 616 36.96 0.56 -17.56
C VAL A 616 38.26 0.98 -16.87
N ALA A 617 38.22 1.99 -15.99
CA ALA A 617 39.39 2.40 -15.20
C ALA A 617 39.86 1.29 -14.24
N TRP A 618 38.95 0.58 -13.58
CA TRP A 618 39.28 -0.58 -12.75
C TRP A 618 39.83 -1.75 -13.57
N CYS A 619 39.28 -2.01 -14.76
CA CYS A 619 39.82 -3.02 -15.68
C CYS A 619 41.26 -2.68 -16.09
N PHE A 620 41.54 -1.41 -16.41
CA PHE A 620 42.91 -0.97 -16.72
C PHE A 620 43.84 -1.04 -15.51
N ARG A 621 43.38 -0.68 -14.31
CA ARG A 621 44.17 -0.84 -13.08
C ARG A 621 44.46 -2.30 -12.79
N PHE A 622 43.47 -3.18 -12.96
CA PHE A 622 43.67 -4.62 -12.81
C PHE A 622 44.71 -5.14 -13.81
N LEU A 623 44.58 -4.77 -15.09
CA LEU A 623 45.56 -5.12 -16.12
C LEU A 623 46.97 -4.59 -15.79
N HIS A 624 47.07 -3.35 -15.31
CA HIS A 624 48.34 -2.76 -14.89
C HIS A 624 48.94 -3.49 -13.69
N ASN A 625 48.16 -3.74 -12.64
CA ASN A 625 48.61 -4.45 -11.43
C ASN A 625 48.95 -5.93 -11.69
N ALA A 626 48.30 -6.56 -12.67
CA ALA A 626 48.60 -7.91 -13.12
C ALA A 626 49.89 -7.96 -13.95
N LYS A 627 50.15 -6.93 -14.78
CA LYS A 627 51.37 -6.83 -15.60
C LYS A 627 52.59 -6.30 -14.85
N SER A 628 52.39 -5.54 -13.77
CA SER A 628 53.46 -4.90 -12.99
C SER A 628 53.29 -5.18 -11.48
N PRO A 629 53.53 -6.42 -11.02
CA PRO A 629 53.27 -6.83 -9.64
C PRO A 629 54.15 -6.13 -8.59
N SER A 630 55.29 -5.54 -9.00
CA SER A 630 56.20 -4.76 -8.15
C SER A 630 55.76 -3.31 -7.92
N ASN A 631 54.87 -2.76 -8.76
CA ASN A 631 54.40 -1.36 -8.67
C ASN A 631 52.87 -1.30 -8.74
N LYS A 632 52.20 -1.91 -7.76
CA LYS A 632 50.74 -2.00 -7.72
C LYS A 632 50.13 -0.67 -7.26
N THR A 633 49.20 -0.15 -8.05
CA THR A 633 48.34 0.97 -7.65
C THR A 633 47.22 0.49 -6.72
N LYS A 634 47.14 1.10 -5.52
CA LYS A 634 46.15 0.79 -4.47
C LYS A 634 45.30 2.03 -4.14
N GLY A 635 44.14 1.84 -3.51
CA GLY A 635 43.26 2.94 -3.06
C GLY A 635 42.20 3.38 -4.09
N PHE A 636 41.70 4.61 -3.99
CA PHE A 636 40.67 5.14 -4.90
C PHE A 636 41.19 5.32 -6.34
N LEU A 637 40.29 5.32 -7.32
CA LEU A 637 40.66 5.63 -8.72
C LEU A 637 41.14 7.07 -8.82
N THR A 638 42.31 7.26 -9.44
CA THR A 638 42.86 8.58 -9.69
C THR A 638 42.14 9.27 -10.85
N THR A 639 42.25 10.60 -10.92
CA THR A 639 41.71 11.39 -12.02
C THR A 639 42.35 11.02 -13.37
N LEU A 640 43.62 10.61 -13.37
CA LEU A 640 44.35 10.15 -14.55
C LEU A 640 43.77 8.84 -15.10
N GLU A 641 43.45 7.87 -14.25
CA GLU A 641 42.87 6.60 -14.68
C GLU A 641 41.46 6.78 -15.26
N ILE A 642 40.67 7.66 -14.66
CA ILE A 642 39.34 8.02 -15.18
C ILE A 642 39.48 8.74 -16.53
N LYS A 643 40.47 9.64 -16.69
CA LYS A 643 40.76 10.33 -17.95
C LYS A 643 41.24 9.35 -19.03
N CYS A 644 42.07 8.37 -18.67
CA CYS A 644 42.52 7.31 -19.58
C CYS A 644 41.34 6.46 -20.06
N ALA A 645 40.50 5.98 -19.13
CA ALA A 645 39.27 5.25 -19.47
C ALA A 645 38.35 6.05 -20.40
N ARG A 646 38.18 7.35 -20.14
CA ARG A 646 37.40 8.27 -20.98
C ARG A 646 37.96 8.37 -22.40
N ASN A 647 39.26 8.62 -22.52
CA ASN A 647 39.91 8.79 -23.81
C ASN A 647 39.84 7.48 -24.63
N THR A 648 40.08 6.32 -24.01
CA THR A 648 40.00 5.03 -24.71
C THR A 648 38.59 4.73 -25.23
N LEU A 649 37.55 4.98 -24.43
CA LEU A 649 36.17 4.82 -24.88
C LEU A 649 35.83 5.72 -26.07
N VAL A 650 36.26 6.98 -26.05
CA VAL A 650 36.03 7.90 -27.17
C VAL A 650 36.82 7.48 -28.41
N LYS A 651 38.06 7.01 -28.23
CA LYS A 651 38.91 6.52 -29.33
C LYS A 651 38.30 5.32 -30.04
N ILE A 652 37.70 4.39 -29.28
CA ILE A 652 36.96 3.26 -29.83
C ILE A 652 35.82 3.75 -30.73
N VAL A 653 35.00 4.69 -30.23
CA VAL A 653 33.86 5.23 -31.00
C VAL A 653 34.31 5.98 -32.26
N GLN A 654 35.39 6.74 -32.19
CA GLN A 654 35.95 7.43 -33.36
C GLN A 654 36.53 6.44 -34.38
N ASN A 655 37.20 5.37 -33.94
CA ASN A 655 37.69 4.33 -34.85
C ASN A 655 36.56 3.57 -35.56
N GLN A 656 35.35 3.51 -35.00
CA GLN A 656 34.19 2.88 -35.65
C GLN A 656 33.50 3.81 -36.63
N GLU A 657 33.08 4.98 -36.14
CA GLU A 657 32.15 5.86 -36.87
C GLU A 657 32.88 6.86 -37.79
N LEU A 658 34.18 7.07 -37.55
CA LEU A 658 35.03 8.01 -38.30
C LEU A 658 36.30 7.31 -38.83
N ALA A 659 36.25 5.99 -39.05
CA ALA A 659 37.42 5.17 -39.40
C ALA A 659 38.17 5.68 -40.64
N SER A 660 37.42 6.07 -41.68
CA SER A 660 37.96 6.54 -42.95
C SER A 660 38.62 7.91 -42.79
N GLU A 661 38.01 8.85 -42.06
CA GLU A 661 38.61 10.14 -41.74
C GLU A 661 39.83 10.00 -40.82
N LEU A 662 39.79 9.09 -39.85
CA LEU A 662 40.87 8.86 -38.90
C LEU A 662 42.12 8.32 -39.61
N ASN A 663 41.95 7.38 -40.55
CA ASN A 663 43.04 6.85 -41.37
C ASN A 663 43.67 7.90 -42.30
N ILE A 664 42.87 8.83 -42.84
CA ILE A 664 43.36 9.93 -43.69
C ILE A 664 44.12 10.97 -42.85
N LEU A 665 43.57 11.37 -41.69
CA LEU A 665 44.19 12.32 -40.78
C LEU A 665 45.49 11.78 -40.15
N ARG A 666 45.56 10.48 -39.85
CA ARG A 666 46.82 9.83 -39.40
C ARG A 666 47.93 9.89 -40.45
N LYS A 667 47.56 9.89 -41.74
CA LYS A 667 48.50 10.01 -42.87
C LYS A 667 48.82 11.48 -43.24
N GLY A 668 48.35 12.46 -42.47
CA GLY A 668 48.61 13.88 -42.69
C GLY A 668 47.95 14.47 -43.94
N LYS A 669 47.01 13.75 -44.58
CA LYS A 669 46.35 14.21 -45.82
C LYS A 669 45.08 15.03 -45.52
N PRO A 670 44.74 16.04 -46.35
CA PRO A 670 43.49 16.78 -46.18
C PRO A 670 42.28 15.86 -46.43
N LEU A 671 41.20 16.05 -45.65
CA LEU A 671 39.96 15.29 -45.81
C LEU A 671 39.28 15.60 -47.16
N ASN A 672 38.57 14.62 -47.71
CA ASN A 672 37.80 14.78 -48.94
C ASN A 672 36.71 15.86 -48.78
N SER A 673 36.46 16.67 -49.82
CA SER A 673 35.42 17.70 -49.88
C SER A 673 34.01 17.18 -49.58
N LYS A 674 33.76 15.87 -49.73
CA LYS A 674 32.49 15.20 -49.36
C LYS A 674 32.36 14.87 -47.87
N SER A 675 33.42 15.01 -47.05
CA SER A 675 33.36 14.66 -45.63
C SER A 675 32.50 15.65 -44.83
N LYS A 676 31.56 15.13 -44.03
CA LYS A 676 30.61 15.93 -43.23
C LYS A 676 31.28 16.77 -42.14
N ILE A 677 32.54 16.47 -41.81
CA ILE A 677 33.29 17.11 -40.72
C ILE A 677 34.39 18.05 -41.22
N ILE A 678 34.62 18.17 -42.54
CA ILE A 678 35.69 19.03 -43.10
C ILE A 678 35.52 20.50 -42.67
N SER A 679 34.28 20.97 -42.55
CA SER A 679 33.93 22.33 -42.10
C SER A 679 34.33 22.62 -40.65
N LEU A 680 34.66 21.59 -39.87
CA LEU A 680 35.12 21.69 -38.48
C LEU A 680 36.65 21.72 -38.35
N SER A 681 37.39 21.73 -39.46
CA SER A 681 38.87 21.69 -39.48
C SER A 681 39.46 20.66 -38.52
N PRO A 682 39.07 19.37 -38.63
CA PRO A 682 39.41 18.36 -37.62
C PRO A 682 40.89 18.00 -37.66
N PHE A 683 41.49 17.77 -36.50
CA PHE A 683 42.88 17.30 -36.35
C PHE A 683 42.98 16.23 -35.27
N ILE A 684 44.06 15.44 -35.27
CA ILE A 684 44.32 14.42 -34.25
C ILE A 684 45.20 15.00 -33.14
N ASP A 685 44.80 14.82 -31.89
CA ASP A 685 45.60 15.23 -30.73
C ASP A 685 46.66 14.19 -30.34
N GLU A 686 47.50 14.53 -29.36
CA GLU A 686 48.57 13.66 -28.82
C GLU A 686 48.05 12.33 -28.26
N ASN A 687 46.77 12.25 -27.89
CA ASN A 687 46.13 11.01 -27.39
C ASN A 687 45.55 10.16 -28.53
N GLY A 688 45.67 10.61 -29.79
CA GLY A 688 45.13 9.97 -30.97
C GLY A 688 43.62 10.14 -31.12
N LEU A 689 43.03 11.22 -30.59
CA LEU A 689 41.62 11.57 -30.70
C LEU A 689 41.40 12.67 -31.74
N ILE A 690 40.33 12.56 -32.53
CA ILE A 690 39.90 13.61 -33.44
C ILE A 690 39.25 14.74 -32.62
N ARG A 691 39.77 15.96 -32.78
CA ARG A 691 39.25 17.19 -32.19
C ARG A 691 38.84 18.18 -33.25
N VAL A 692 37.92 19.07 -32.90
CA VAL A 692 37.48 20.18 -33.75
C VAL A 692 38.52 21.30 -33.70
N GLY A 693 38.98 21.76 -34.87
CA GLY A 693 39.84 22.92 -35.00
C GLY A 693 39.05 24.22 -35.09
N GLY A 694 39.73 25.37 -35.09
CA GLY A 694 39.07 26.66 -35.30
C GLY A 694 39.82 27.89 -34.79
N ARG A 695 39.10 29.03 -34.80
CA ARG A 695 39.63 30.39 -34.56
C ARG A 695 39.96 30.71 -33.09
N LEU A 696 39.77 29.76 -32.17
CA LEU A 696 39.98 29.94 -30.72
C LEU A 696 41.38 29.51 -30.25
N LYS A 697 42.33 29.27 -31.16
CA LYS A 697 43.72 28.87 -30.86
C LYS A 697 44.40 29.80 -29.84
N ASN A 698 44.19 31.10 -29.98
CA ASN A 698 44.83 32.13 -29.15
C ASN A 698 44.00 32.55 -27.91
N ALA A 699 42.82 31.98 -27.66
CA ALA A 699 41.99 32.35 -26.51
C ALA A 699 42.57 31.79 -25.19
N SER A 700 42.45 32.51 -24.06
CA SER A 700 42.92 32.07 -22.73
C SER A 700 41.94 31.10 -22.04
N ILE A 701 41.56 30.03 -22.73
CA ILE A 701 40.62 29.00 -22.24
C ILE A 701 41.25 27.60 -22.28
N SER A 702 40.68 26.65 -21.55
CA SER A 702 41.21 25.28 -21.48
C SER A 702 41.30 24.61 -22.86
N MET A 703 42.27 23.71 -23.04
CA MET A 703 42.51 23.02 -24.32
C MET A 703 41.28 22.24 -24.82
N ASP A 704 40.54 21.58 -23.91
CA ASP A 704 39.30 20.88 -24.24
C ASP A 704 38.17 21.83 -24.72
N GLN A 705 38.21 23.10 -24.32
CA GLN A 705 37.28 24.14 -24.81
C GLN A 705 37.74 24.79 -26.11
N LYS A 706 39.05 24.96 -26.31
CA LYS A 706 39.62 25.44 -27.58
C LYS A 706 39.36 24.43 -28.70
N TYR A 707 39.53 23.14 -28.37
CA TYR A 707 39.52 22.02 -29.30
C TYR A 707 38.67 20.87 -28.73
N PRO A 708 37.33 20.99 -28.73
CA PRO A 708 36.46 19.96 -28.18
C PRO A 708 36.56 18.64 -28.95
N ILE A 709 36.40 17.52 -28.23
CA ILE A 709 36.54 16.18 -28.80
C ILE A 709 35.33 15.87 -29.68
N LEU A 710 35.58 15.43 -30.92
CA LEU A 710 34.52 15.17 -31.89
C LEU A 710 33.80 13.85 -31.57
N LEU A 711 32.47 13.88 -31.50
CA LEU A 711 31.64 12.69 -31.28
C LEU A 711 30.55 12.54 -32.36
N PRO A 712 30.27 11.32 -32.83
CA PRO A 712 29.18 11.05 -33.76
C PRO A 712 27.82 11.18 -33.04
N LYS A 713 26.81 11.66 -33.78
CA LYS A 713 25.43 11.78 -33.30
C LYS A 713 24.86 10.44 -32.84
N ASN A 714 24.96 9.41 -33.68
CA ASN A 714 24.22 8.17 -33.54
C ASN A 714 25.09 7.09 -32.89
N HIS A 715 25.52 7.31 -31.65
CA HIS A 715 26.27 6.30 -30.90
C HIS A 715 25.85 6.27 -29.44
N ARG A 716 25.75 5.07 -28.86
CA ARG A 716 25.26 4.90 -27.49
C ARG A 716 26.12 5.61 -26.44
N LEU A 717 27.45 5.61 -26.63
CA LEU A 717 28.35 6.38 -25.77
C LEU A 717 27.99 7.87 -25.76
N THR A 718 27.68 8.44 -26.92
CA THR A 718 27.23 9.83 -27.06
C THR A 718 25.93 10.06 -26.28
N GLU A 719 24.98 9.12 -26.34
CA GLU A 719 23.74 9.22 -25.55
C GLU A 719 23.99 9.17 -24.04
N MET A 720 24.87 8.27 -23.59
CA MET A 720 25.23 8.13 -22.18
C MET A 720 25.94 9.38 -21.66
N ILE A 721 26.82 10.00 -22.45
CA ILE A 721 27.48 11.26 -22.12
C ILE A 721 26.44 12.36 -21.97
N VAL A 722 25.55 12.53 -22.94
CA VAL A 722 24.50 13.55 -22.89
C VAL A 722 23.57 13.34 -21.70
N ARG A 723 23.17 12.09 -21.40
CA ARG A 723 22.35 11.75 -20.24
C ARG A 723 23.07 12.00 -18.92
N TYR A 724 24.36 11.67 -18.83
CA TYR A 724 25.17 11.94 -17.65
C TYR A 724 25.25 13.43 -17.36
N PHE A 725 25.51 14.26 -18.35
CA PHE A 725 25.49 15.71 -18.18
C PHE A 725 24.08 16.23 -17.87
N HIS A 726 23.02 15.62 -18.43
CA HIS A 726 21.64 15.96 -18.09
C HIS A 726 21.32 15.71 -16.61
N GLU A 727 21.70 14.54 -16.08
CA GLU A 727 21.43 14.14 -14.70
C GLU A 727 22.36 14.84 -13.69
N LYS A 728 23.66 14.94 -14.00
CA LYS A 728 24.66 15.61 -13.16
C LYS A 728 24.31 17.08 -12.91
N TYR A 729 23.73 17.73 -13.92
CA TYR A 729 23.30 19.12 -13.84
C TYR A 729 21.79 19.25 -13.60
N LEU A 730 21.23 18.31 -12.82
CA LEU A 730 19.85 18.34 -12.29
C LEU A 730 18.77 18.53 -13.35
N HIS A 731 18.79 17.70 -14.39
CA HIS A 731 17.85 17.72 -15.51
C HIS A 731 17.90 19.02 -16.34
N ALA A 732 19.12 19.51 -16.58
CA ALA A 732 19.38 20.70 -17.40
C ALA A 732 18.63 20.65 -18.74
N GLY A 733 17.92 21.76 -19.05
CA GLY A 733 17.16 21.90 -20.29
C GLY A 733 18.06 21.89 -21.54
N PRO A 734 17.48 21.75 -22.76
CA PRO A 734 18.24 21.48 -23.98
C PRO A 734 19.36 22.48 -24.29
N THR A 735 19.13 23.77 -24.01
CA THR A 735 20.10 24.85 -24.31
C THR A 735 21.28 24.84 -23.34
N LEU A 736 21.01 24.65 -22.04
CA LEU A 736 22.03 24.57 -21.01
C LEU A 736 22.85 23.29 -21.13
N LEU A 737 22.19 22.16 -21.38
CA LEU A 737 22.87 20.90 -21.58
C LEU A 737 23.82 20.95 -22.79
N LEU A 738 23.40 21.59 -23.88
CA LEU A 738 24.23 21.78 -25.07
C LEU A 738 25.46 22.66 -24.80
N SER A 739 25.34 23.72 -24.00
CA SER A 739 26.47 24.60 -23.69
C SER A 739 27.49 23.91 -22.78
N ILE A 740 27.03 23.09 -21.83
CA ILE A 740 27.89 22.30 -20.95
C ILE A 740 28.65 21.25 -21.76
N ILE A 741 27.96 20.50 -22.62
CA ILE A 741 28.59 19.46 -23.44
C ILE A 741 29.66 20.06 -24.37
N ARG A 742 29.39 21.22 -24.98
CA ARG A 742 30.33 21.90 -25.89
C ARG A 742 31.63 22.37 -25.26
N LYS A 743 31.73 22.40 -23.92
CA LYS A 743 32.99 22.70 -23.24
C LYS A 743 34.00 21.56 -23.36
N GLU A 744 33.55 20.33 -23.60
CA GLU A 744 34.42 19.14 -23.65
C GLU A 744 34.24 18.33 -24.95
N TYR A 745 33.03 18.32 -25.52
CA TYR A 745 32.65 17.48 -26.65
C TYR A 745 31.89 18.24 -27.73
N TRP A 746 32.23 17.97 -28.99
CA TRP A 746 31.51 18.46 -30.15
C TRP A 746 30.75 17.31 -30.82
N ILE A 747 29.43 17.23 -30.57
CA ILE A 747 28.58 16.19 -31.15
C ILE A 747 28.02 16.68 -32.50
N THR A 748 28.15 15.87 -33.56
CA THR A 748 27.51 16.19 -34.84
C THR A 748 25.99 16.28 -34.65
N SER A 749 25.35 17.37 -35.09
CA SER A 749 23.91 17.59 -34.91
C SER A 749 23.39 17.47 -33.45
N ALA A 750 24.20 17.94 -32.48
CA ALA A 750 23.99 17.84 -31.03
C ALA A 750 22.59 18.24 -30.51
N ARG A 751 21.92 19.21 -31.14
CA ARG A 751 20.57 19.65 -30.71
C ARG A 751 19.53 18.54 -30.78
N SER A 752 19.63 17.65 -31.78
CA SER A 752 18.65 16.59 -32.00
C SER A 752 18.75 15.51 -30.92
N ILE A 753 19.96 15.02 -30.64
CA ILE A 753 20.22 14.00 -29.61
C ILE A 753 19.93 14.53 -28.20
N VAL A 754 20.28 15.78 -27.90
CA VAL A 754 19.96 16.42 -26.62
C VAL A 754 18.44 16.50 -26.39
N ARG A 755 17.66 16.88 -27.41
CA ARG A 755 16.20 16.90 -27.31
C ARG A 755 15.61 15.50 -27.11
N HIS A 756 16.12 14.52 -27.86
CA HIS A 756 15.69 13.11 -27.78
C HIS A 756 15.90 12.54 -26.37
N ILE A 757 17.07 12.78 -25.78
CA ILE A 757 17.41 12.23 -24.45
C ILE A 757 16.59 12.91 -23.34
N ILE A 758 16.36 14.22 -23.45
CA ILE A 758 15.49 14.94 -22.52
C ILE A 758 14.03 14.47 -22.64
N TRP A 759 13.56 14.17 -23.85
CA TRP A 759 12.22 13.62 -24.08
C TRP A 759 12.05 12.22 -23.46
N LYS A 760 13.06 11.35 -23.60
CA LYS A 760 13.06 10.01 -22.98
C LYS A 760 13.28 10.01 -21.46
N CYS A 761 13.55 11.16 -20.85
CA CYS A 761 13.84 11.25 -19.42
C CYS A 761 12.53 11.25 -18.61
N VAL A 762 12.24 10.16 -17.89
CA VAL A 762 11.00 9.98 -17.10
C VAL A 762 10.78 11.11 -16.09
N LYS A 763 11.85 11.61 -15.43
CA LYS A 763 11.75 12.75 -14.50
C LYS A 763 11.35 14.05 -15.21
N CYS A 764 11.91 14.30 -16.40
CA CYS A 764 11.51 15.44 -17.24
C CYS A 764 10.12 15.26 -17.86
N PHE A 765 9.71 14.02 -18.13
CA PHE A 765 8.40 13.66 -18.68
C PHE A 765 7.29 13.84 -17.64
N HIS A 766 7.46 13.30 -16.43
CA HIS A 766 6.55 13.51 -15.29
C HIS A 766 6.46 15.00 -14.90
N GLN A 767 7.58 15.72 -14.95
CA GLN A 767 7.57 17.19 -14.73
C GLN A 767 6.89 17.98 -15.85
N LYS A 768 6.77 17.40 -17.06
CA LYS A 768 6.11 18.05 -18.22
C LYS A 768 4.62 17.76 -18.33
N GLY A 769 4.09 16.72 -17.67
CA GLY A 769 2.66 16.38 -17.61
C GLY A 769 1.89 16.67 -18.89
N GLN A 770 2.03 15.84 -19.92
CA GLN A 770 1.33 16.05 -21.19
C GLN A 770 0.01 15.26 -21.22
N THR A 771 -1.11 15.99 -21.26
CA THR A 771 -2.38 15.56 -21.85
C THR A 771 -2.31 15.61 -23.38
N ALA A 772 -3.09 14.77 -24.08
CA ALA A 772 -3.18 14.75 -25.54
C ALA A 772 -3.68 16.11 -26.10
N ASN A 773 -3.20 16.51 -27.28
CA ASN A 773 -3.50 17.80 -27.93
C ASN A 773 -4.22 17.63 -29.28
N GLN A 774 -5.14 18.54 -29.60
CA GLN A 774 -5.82 18.75 -30.89
C GLN A 774 -5.71 20.25 -31.31
N PHE A 775 -6.25 20.64 -32.48
CA PHE A 775 -6.11 22.00 -33.09
C PHE A 775 -6.65 23.15 -32.21
N MET A 776 -6.03 24.35 -32.31
CA MET A 776 -6.33 25.56 -31.51
C MET A 776 -7.46 26.45 -32.07
N ALA A 777 -8.19 27.15 -31.19
CA ALA A 777 -9.21 28.16 -31.52
C ALA A 777 -8.67 29.63 -31.49
N ASP A 778 -9.44 30.58 -32.06
CA ASP A 778 -9.08 32.00 -32.23
C ASP A 778 -9.08 32.84 -30.93
N LEU A 779 -8.38 33.99 -30.98
CA LEU A 779 -8.16 34.89 -29.84
C LEU A 779 -9.36 35.83 -29.54
N PRO A 780 -9.78 36.01 -28.27
CA PRO A 780 -10.96 36.82 -27.92
C PRO A 780 -10.75 38.35 -28.01
N ARG A 781 -11.83 39.09 -28.30
CA ARG A 781 -11.89 40.57 -28.47
C ARG A 781 -11.29 41.37 -27.32
N SER A 782 -11.31 40.85 -26.09
CA SER A 782 -10.78 41.54 -24.89
C SER A 782 -9.27 41.80 -24.94
N ARG A 783 -8.54 41.15 -25.85
CA ARG A 783 -7.08 41.25 -26.01
C ARG A 783 -6.61 42.34 -26.98
N VAL A 784 -7.53 42.92 -27.77
CA VAL A 784 -7.16 43.74 -28.94
C VAL A 784 -7.52 45.22 -28.79
N GLN A 785 -8.20 45.61 -27.69
CA GLN A 785 -8.59 47.00 -27.42
C GLN A 785 -7.74 47.66 -26.34
N PRO A 786 -7.21 48.89 -26.57
CA PRO A 786 -6.43 49.64 -25.58
C PRO A 786 -7.28 50.09 -24.38
N SER A 787 -6.71 50.10 -23.17
CA SER A 787 -7.39 50.52 -21.92
C SER A 787 -6.40 50.97 -20.83
N ARG A 788 -6.91 51.62 -19.77
CA ARG A 788 -6.11 52.03 -18.59
C ARG A 788 -5.42 50.82 -17.96
N VAL A 789 -4.21 51.03 -17.43
CA VAL A 789 -3.49 49.97 -16.71
C VAL A 789 -4.29 49.46 -15.53
N PHE A 790 -4.30 48.14 -15.36
CA PHE A 790 -5.14 47.41 -14.40
C PHE A 790 -6.66 47.55 -14.61
N SER A 791 -7.15 48.07 -15.76
CA SER A 791 -8.58 48.07 -16.08
C SER A 791 -9.15 46.65 -16.25
N ARG A 792 -8.41 45.75 -16.90
CA ARG A 792 -8.76 44.32 -17.01
C ARG A 792 -7.67 43.49 -16.38
N VAL A 793 -8.01 42.69 -15.36
CA VAL A 793 -7.03 41.95 -14.56
C VAL A 793 -7.38 40.48 -14.41
N GLY A 794 -6.36 39.63 -14.43
CA GLY A 794 -6.44 38.26 -13.95
C GLY A 794 -5.89 38.16 -12.53
N THR A 795 -6.57 37.42 -11.64
CA THR A 795 -6.16 37.24 -10.25
C THR A 795 -6.06 35.77 -9.86
N ASP A 796 -5.07 35.43 -9.02
CA ASP A 796 -4.86 34.07 -8.53
C ASP A 796 -3.97 34.01 -7.26
N TYR A 797 -4.11 32.96 -6.44
CA TYR A 797 -3.40 32.76 -5.18
C TYR A 797 -2.14 31.90 -5.29
N ALA A 798 -1.08 32.27 -4.58
CA ALA A 798 0.16 31.50 -4.41
C ALA A 798 0.41 31.18 -2.93
N GLY A 799 0.68 29.92 -2.59
CA GLY A 799 0.96 29.49 -1.22
C GLY A 799 0.63 28.01 -0.97
N PRO A 800 0.60 27.55 0.30
CA PRO A 800 0.87 28.32 1.53
C PRO A 800 2.37 28.58 1.75
N PHE A 801 2.70 29.75 2.30
CA PHE A 801 4.01 30.11 2.84
C PHE A 801 3.93 30.13 4.37
N LEU A 802 4.99 29.67 5.05
CA LEU A 802 5.07 29.70 6.51
C LEU A 802 5.87 30.92 6.95
N ILE A 803 5.22 31.84 7.66
CA ILE A 803 5.85 33.06 8.19
C ILE A 803 5.76 33.11 9.72
N LYS A 804 6.58 33.97 10.34
CA LYS A 804 6.46 34.34 11.76
C LYS A 804 5.91 35.76 11.88
N PRO A 805 4.92 36.03 12.73
CA PRO A 805 4.39 37.38 12.89
C PRO A 805 5.42 38.36 13.48
N ARG A 806 6.25 37.92 14.43
CA ARG A 806 7.33 38.72 15.03
C ARG A 806 8.56 37.89 15.40
N ARG A 807 9.68 38.56 15.71
CA ARG A 807 10.90 37.92 16.22
C ARG A 807 10.75 37.61 17.71
N GLY A 808 11.05 36.36 18.13
CA GLY A 808 11.01 35.93 19.54
C GLY A 808 10.99 34.41 19.70
N ARG A 809 11.47 33.90 20.85
CA ARG A 809 11.26 32.48 21.25
C ARG A 809 9.78 32.29 21.60
N GLY A 810 9.19 31.17 21.20
CA GLY A 810 7.77 30.85 21.45
C GLY A 810 6.75 31.42 20.47
N THR A 811 7.15 32.23 19.47
CA THR A 811 6.20 32.75 18.47
C THR A 811 5.79 31.67 17.47
N GLN A 812 4.49 31.35 17.44
CA GLN A 812 3.93 30.34 16.56
C GLN A 812 4.00 30.75 15.08
N ARG A 813 4.19 29.76 14.21
CA ARG A 813 4.28 29.94 12.76
C ARG A 813 2.86 30.03 12.21
N MET A 814 2.60 31.01 11.35
CA MET A 814 1.32 31.15 10.68
C MET A 814 1.44 30.88 9.18
N LYS A 815 0.36 30.35 8.59
CA LYS A 815 0.24 30.23 7.14
C LYS A 815 -0.08 31.61 6.58
N CYS A 816 0.46 31.88 5.41
CA CYS A 816 0.23 33.11 4.67
C CYS A 816 0.22 32.80 3.16
N TYR A 817 -0.57 33.56 2.42
CA TYR A 817 -0.78 33.41 0.99
C TYR A 817 -0.44 34.74 0.28
N ILE A 818 -0.20 34.66 -1.02
CA ILE A 818 0.04 35.81 -1.87
C ILE A 818 -1.04 35.86 -2.94
N CYS A 819 -1.72 36.99 -3.11
CA CYS A 819 -2.64 37.24 -4.20
C CYS A 819 -1.93 38.02 -5.30
N VAL A 820 -1.91 37.50 -6.53
CA VAL A 820 -1.21 38.11 -7.67
C VAL A 820 -2.24 38.62 -8.67
N PHE A 821 -2.15 39.91 -9.01
CA PHE A 821 -2.97 40.57 -10.04
C PHE A 821 -2.11 40.89 -11.26
N VAL A 822 -2.58 40.53 -12.46
CA VAL A 822 -1.88 40.80 -13.72
C VAL A 822 -2.78 41.57 -14.67
N CYS A 823 -2.32 42.75 -15.13
CA CYS A 823 -3.02 43.57 -16.11
C CYS A 823 -2.96 42.93 -17.50
N PHE A 824 -4.09 42.79 -18.19
CA PHE A 824 -4.12 42.19 -19.52
C PHE A 824 -3.57 43.12 -20.61
N THR A 825 -3.66 44.44 -20.42
CA THR A 825 -3.25 45.44 -21.42
C THR A 825 -1.73 45.64 -21.43
N THR A 826 -1.12 45.96 -20.29
CA THR A 826 0.31 46.27 -20.19
C THR A 826 1.15 45.14 -19.61
N LYS A 827 0.50 44.03 -19.21
CA LYS A 827 1.12 42.90 -18.51
C LYS A 827 1.71 43.30 -17.14
N ALA A 828 1.38 44.48 -16.61
CA ALA A 828 1.84 44.93 -15.30
C ALA A 828 1.38 43.96 -14.19
N VAL A 829 2.20 43.76 -13.17
CA VAL A 829 1.94 42.80 -12.08
C VAL A 829 1.82 43.57 -10.76
N HIS A 830 0.86 43.20 -9.92
CA HIS A 830 0.69 43.69 -8.56
C HIS A 830 0.56 42.52 -7.59
N ILE A 831 1.18 42.58 -6.42
CA ILE A 831 1.27 41.45 -5.49
C ILE A 831 0.85 41.88 -4.08
N GLU A 832 -0.13 41.17 -3.50
CA GLU A 832 -0.63 41.42 -2.14
C GLU A 832 -0.41 40.21 -1.21
N ILE A 833 -0.07 40.48 0.04
CA ILE A 833 0.02 39.46 1.09
C ILE A 833 -1.36 39.27 1.74
N VAL A 834 -1.74 38.02 1.98
CA VAL A 834 -3.06 37.62 2.52
C VAL A 834 -2.88 36.59 3.63
N GLY A 835 -3.58 36.75 4.76
CA GLY A 835 -3.43 35.89 5.94
C GLY A 835 -4.03 34.49 5.76
N ASP A 836 -5.17 34.39 5.08
CA ASP A 836 -5.88 33.13 4.84
C ASP A 836 -6.53 33.12 3.44
N LEU A 837 -7.28 32.07 3.13
CA LEU A 837 -7.98 31.91 1.84
C LEU A 837 -9.47 32.27 1.96
N THR A 838 -9.87 33.05 2.96
CA THR A 838 -11.27 33.46 3.12
C THR A 838 -11.65 34.54 2.11
N SER A 839 -12.96 34.68 1.88
CA SER A 839 -13.52 35.73 1.03
C SER A 839 -13.25 37.12 1.59
N GLU A 840 -13.32 37.29 2.92
CA GLU A 840 -13.02 38.54 3.61
C GLU A 840 -11.57 38.99 3.40
N ALA A 841 -10.62 38.07 3.57
CA ALA A 841 -9.20 38.36 3.38
C ALA A 841 -8.89 38.69 1.90
N PHE A 842 -9.58 38.05 0.95
CA PHE A 842 -9.49 38.41 -0.45
C PHE A 842 -10.08 39.79 -0.74
N ILE A 843 -11.27 40.11 -0.20
CA ILE A 843 -11.89 41.44 -0.36
C ILE A 843 -10.96 42.52 0.21
N ALA A 844 -10.33 42.27 1.34
CA ALA A 844 -9.33 43.18 1.91
C ALA A 844 -8.12 43.36 0.97
N ALA A 845 -7.64 42.28 0.33
CA ALA A 845 -6.58 42.35 -0.67
C ALA A 845 -7.00 43.13 -1.93
N LEU A 846 -8.23 42.91 -2.40
CA LEU A 846 -8.81 43.64 -3.52
C LEU A 846 -8.98 45.13 -3.22
N LYS A 847 -9.43 45.49 -2.02
CA LYS A 847 -9.49 46.90 -1.56
C LYS A 847 -8.12 47.55 -1.54
N ARG A 848 -7.08 46.86 -1.03
CA ARG A 848 -5.68 47.34 -1.07
C ARG A 848 -5.18 47.53 -2.50
N PHE A 849 -5.47 46.58 -3.39
CA PHE A 849 -5.14 46.69 -4.81
C PHE A 849 -5.82 47.89 -5.46
N ILE A 850 -7.14 48.04 -5.29
CA ILE A 850 -7.92 49.16 -5.83
C ILE A 850 -7.41 50.49 -5.27
N GLY A 851 -7.12 50.56 -3.96
CA GLY A 851 -6.57 51.75 -3.34
C GLY A 851 -5.19 52.16 -3.88
N ARG A 852 -4.37 51.21 -4.35
CA ARG A 852 -3.03 51.48 -4.89
C ARG A 852 -2.99 51.65 -6.41
N ARG A 853 -3.86 50.98 -7.15
CA ARG A 853 -3.80 50.88 -8.62
C ARG A 853 -5.04 51.46 -9.32
N GLY A 854 -6.05 51.83 -8.56
CA GLY A 854 -7.37 52.23 -9.04
C GLY A 854 -8.24 51.02 -9.41
N LYS A 855 -9.53 51.26 -9.58
CA LYS A 855 -10.54 50.20 -9.73
C LYS A 855 -10.49 49.53 -11.12
N PRO A 856 -10.58 48.19 -11.20
CA PRO A 856 -10.70 47.47 -12.47
C PRO A 856 -12.14 47.50 -12.98
N THR A 857 -12.33 47.43 -14.30
CA THR A 857 -13.63 47.25 -14.94
C THR A 857 -13.97 45.76 -15.11
N GLU A 858 -12.97 44.89 -15.33
CA GLU A 858 -13.17 43.44 -15.42
C GLU A 858 -12.12 42.66 -14.61
N ILE A 859 -12.58 41.67 -13.85
CA ILE A 859 -11.74 40.71 -13.14
C ILE A 859 -11.98 39.29 -13.67
N TYR A 860 -10.90 38.58 -13.96
CA TYR A 860 -10.89 37.19 -14.40
C TYR A 860 -10.27 36.30 -13.31
N SER A 861 -10.97 35.23 -12.90
CA SER A 861 -10.46 34.24 -11.94
C SER A 861 -10.98 32.82 -12.22
N ASP A 862 -10.43 31.84 -11.53
CA ASP A 862 -11.02 30.49 -11.46
C ASP A 862 -12.25 30.46 -10.54
N CYS A 863 -12.99 29.34 -10.55
CA CYS A 863 -14.16 29.10 -9.70
C CYS A 863 -13.80 28.81 -8.23
N GLY A 864 -12.73 29.40 -7.70
CA GLY A 864 -12.39 29.31 -6.29
C GLY A 864 -13.53 29.82 -5.41
N THR A 865 -13.88 29.06 -4.37
CA THR A 865 -15.02 29.37 -3.48
C THR A 865 -14.92 30.75 -2.83
N ASN A 866 -13.71 31.21 -2.56
CA ASN A 866 -13.39 32.54 -2.04
C ASN A 866 -13.63 33.66 -3.06
N PHE A 867 -13.29 33.46 -4.34
CA PHE A 867 -13.57 34.44 -5.40
C PHE A 867 -15.06 34.50 -5.74
N ILE A 868 -15.75 33.36 -5.77
CA ILE A 868 -17.21 33.30 -5.98
C ILE A 868 -17.96 34.01 -4.86
N ALA A 869 -17.58 33.75 -3.61
CA ALA A 869 -18.19 34.41 -2.47
C ALA A 869 -17.87 35.91 -2.43
N ALA A 870 -16.66 36.34 -2.82
CA ALA A 870 -16.32 37.74 -2.93
C ALA A 870 -17.10 38.49 -4.05
N ASP A 871 -17.31 37.87 -5.22
CA ASP A 871 -18.19 38.44 -6.27
C ASP A 871 -19.63 38.60 -5.75
N ARG A 872 -20.14 37.58 -5.03
CA ARG A 872 -21.48 37.65 -4.42
C ARG A 872 -21.61 38.80 -3.41
N GLU A 873 -20.60 39.01 -2.59
CA GLU A 873 -20.59 40.06 -1.57
C GLU A 873 -20.47 41.46 -2.18
N LEU A 874 -19.63 41.63 -3.20
CA LEU A 874 -19.55 42.88 -3.97
C LEU A 874 -20.89 43.20 -4.65
N ARG A 875 -21.56 42.21 -5.25
CA ARG A 875 -22.89 42.39 -5.84
C ARG A 875 -23.95 42.75 -4.79
N ARG A 876 -23.87 42.20 -3.58
CA ARG A 876 -24.78 42.54 -2.47
C ARG A 876 -24.61 43.99 -2.02
N VAL A 877 -23.36 44.46 -1.86
CA VAL A 877 -23.08 45.86 -1.50
C VAL A 877 -23.60 46.82 -2.57
N VAL A 878 -23.32 46.51 -3.86
CA VAL A 878 -23.86 47.29 -4.97
C VAL A 878 -25.40 47.29 -4.96
N ALA A 879 -26.05 46.14 -4.69
CA ALA A 879 -27.51 46.04 -4.62
C ALA A 879 -28.12 46.85 -3.45
N SER A 880 -27.44 46.95 -2.31
CA SER A 880 -27.91 47.73 -1.15
C SER A 880 -27.88 49.25 -1.36
N LEU A 881 -27.04 49.73 -2.28
CA LEU A 881 -26.88 51.14 -2.63
C LEU A 881 -27.86 51.61 -3.75
N ARG A 882 -28.72 50.70 -4.27
CA ARG A 882 -29.61 50.95 -5.45
C ARG A 882 -30.90 51.73 -5.17
N LYS A 883 -31.05 52.39 -4.03
CA LYS A 883 -32.32 53.06 -3.66
C LYS A 883 -32.55 54.42 -4.34
N ASP A 884 -31.55 55.05 -4.98
CA ASP A 884 -31.70 56.32 -5.70
C ASP A 884 -31.33 56.20 -7.19
N GLU A 885 -32.22 56.64 -8.09
CA GLU A 885 -32.10 56.48 -9.56
C GLU A 885 -30.90 57.18 -10.24
N PRO A 886 -30.49 58.42 -9.92
CA PRO A 886 -29.32 59.03 -10.55
C PRO A 886 -28.00 58.38 -10.08
N VAL A 887 -28.01 57.81 -8.88
CA VAL A 887 -26.91 57.07 -8.28
C VAL A 887 -26.77 55.66 -8.89
N ASN A 888 -27.86 55.09 -9.41
CA ASN A 888 -27.88 53.80 -10.12
C ASN A 888 -27.07 53.80 -11.43
N LYS A 889 -27.07 54.90 -12.19
CA LYS A 889 -26.29 55.00 -13.43
C LYS A 889 -24.79 55.07 -13.14
N PHE A 890 -24.42 55.86 -12.13
CA PHE A 890 -23.05 55.94 -11.60
C PHE A 890 -22.58 54.58 -11.06
N PHE A 891 -23.37 53.86 -10.26
CA PHE A 891 -22.99 52.54 -9.74
C PHE A 891 -22.97 51.42 -10.79
N MET A 892 -23.77 51.51 -11.86
CA MET A 892 -23.69 50.61 -13.01
C MET A 892 -22.38 50.80 -13.78
N GLU A 893 -22.01 52.05 -14.07
CA GLU A 893 -20.71 52.40 -14.69
C GLU A 893 -19.54 52.05 -13.76
N GLU A 894 -19.75 52.15 -12.45
CA GLU A 894 -18.74 51.86 -11.44
C GLU A 894 -18.66 50.36 -11.04
N SER A 895 -19.48 49.48 -11.62
CA SER A 895 -19.51 48.06 -11.26
C SER A 895 -18.37 47.24 -11.89
N ILE A 896 -17.73 46.39 -11.08
CA ILE A 896 -16.66 45.49 -11.56
C ILE A 896 -17.30 44.22 -12.15
N ARG A 897 -17.05 43.94 -13.43
CA ARG A 897 -17.56 42.72 -14.09
C ARG A 897 -16.65 41.53 -13.81
N TRP A 898 -17.12 40.57 -13.00
CA TRP A 898 -16.41 39.33 -12.72
C TRP A 898 -16.68 38.26 -13.77
N LYS A 899 -15.62 37.62 -14.29
CA LYS A 899 -15.71 36.51 -15.25
C LYS A 899 -14.96 35.30 -14.72
N PHE A 900 -15.70 34.21 -14.49
CA PHE A 900 -15.15 32.92 -14.05
C PHE A 900 -14.85 32.00 -15.24
N ASN A 901 -13.78 31.21 -15.15
CA ASN A 901 -13.51 30.16 -16.12
C ASN A 901 -14.55 29.02 -16.03
N PRO A 902 -14.97 28.38 -17.14
CA PRO A 902 -15.93 27.27 -17.10
C PRO A 902 -15.40 26.07 -16.29
N PRO A 903 -16.23 25.41 -15.45
CA PRO A 903 -15.85 24.17 -14.78
C PRO A 903 -15.48 23.11 -15.83
N ALA A 904 -14.33 22.46 -15.67
CA ALA A 904 -13.74 21.47 -16.58
C ALA A 904 -13.04 21.99 -17.86
N ALA A 905 -12.89 23.30 -18.08
CA ALA A 905 -12.10 23.84 -19.21
C ALA A 905 -11.00 24.86 -18.82
N PRO A 906 -9.91 24.43 -18.12
CA PRO A 906 -8.80 25.32 -17.74
C PRO A 906 -8.07 25.97 -18.94
N HIS A 907 -8.20 25.38 -20.13
CA HIS A 907 -7.48 25.76 -21.34
C HIS A 907 -7.93 27.10 -21.96
N PHE A 908 -9.06 27.68 -21.53
CA PHE A 908 -9.50 29.02 -21.96
C PHE A 908 -8.60 30.15 -21.40
N GLY A 909 -7.79 29.88 -20.36
CA GLY A 909 -6.95 30.88 -19.68
C GLY A 909 -5.52 31.07 -20.20
N GLY A 910 -5.16 30.40 -21.30
CA GLY A 910 -3.79 29.98 -21.61
C GLY A 910 -2.69 31.06 -21.80
N LEU A 911 -3.01 32.35 -21.73
CA LEU A 911 -2.03 33.43 -21.91
C LEU A 911 -1.72 34.22 -20.63
N TRP A 912 -2.72 34.49 -19.79
CA TRP A 912 -2.48 35.10 -18.48
C TRP A 912 -2.13 34.04 -17.43
N GLU A 913 -2.65 32.81 -17.57
CA GLU A 913 -2.19 31.67 -16.78
C GLU A 913 -0.69 31.46 -16.93
N ALA A 914 -0.11 31.68 -18.11
CA ALA A 914 1.32 31.53 -18.31
C ALA A 914 2.16 32.55 -17.52
N ALA A 915 1.71 33.82 -17.49
CA ALA A 915 2.36 34.89 -16.74
C ALA A 915 2.18 34.70 -15.21
N ILE A 916 0.97 34.36 -14.77
CA ILE A 916 0.64 34.07 -13.37
C ILE A 916 1.39 32.82 -12.90
N LYS A 917 1.42 31.74 -13.69
CA LYS A 917 2.12 30.48 -13.38
C LYS A 917 3.63 30.67 -13.30
N SER A 918 4.22 31.47 -14.18
CA SER A 918 5.64 31.83 -14.11
C SER A 918 5.94 32.61 -12.82
N ALA A 919 5.18 33.67 -12.52
CA ALA A 919 5.36 34.45 -11.30
C ALA A 919 5.23 33.60 -10.03
N LYS A 920 4.18 32.76 -9.94
CA LYS A 920 3.95 31.80 -8.84
C LYS A 920 5.10 30.81 -8.66
N LEU A 921 5.57 30.24 -9.77
CA LEU A 921 6.64 29.25 -9.77
C LEU A 921 7.94 29.86 -9.23
N HIS A 922 8.30 31.06 -9.69
CA HIS A 922 9.52 31.73 -9.26
C HIS A 922 9.42 32.19 -7.80
N LEU A 923 8.28 32.70 -7.34
CA LEU A 923 8.04 33.04 -5.93
C LEU A 923 8.22 31.81 -5.03
N LYS A 924 7.54 30.70 -5.33
CA LYS A 924 7.61 29.46 -4.52
C LYS A 924 9.01 28.85 -4.50
N ARG A 925 9.71 28.84 -5.64
CA ARG A 925 11.08 28.29 -5.74
C ARG A 925 12.14 29.16 -5.10
N THR A 926 11.93 30.48 -5.08
CA THR A 926 12.88 31.42 -4.49
C THR A 926 12.75 31.38 -2.97
N ILE A 927 11.54 31.48 -2.43
CA ILE A 927 11.29 31.47 -0.98
C ILE A 927 11.54 30.08 -0.37
N GLY A 928 11.13 29.01 -1.07
CA GLY A 928 11.43 27.63 -0.67
C GLY A 928 10.88 27.26 0.71
N LYS A 929 11.72 26.66 1.57
CA LYS A 929 11.40 26.28 2.96
C LYS A 929 11.79 27.35 4.00
N GLN A 930 12.25 28.52 3.56
CA GLN A 930 12.74 29.57 4.47
C GLN A 930 11.57 30.20 5.23
N ILE A 931 11.73 30.38 6.54
CA ILE A 931 10.72 31.00 7.40
C ILE A 931 11.12 32.46 7.62
N LEU A 932 10.41 33.37 6.95
CA LEU A 932 10.59 34.83 7.05
C LEU A 932 9.63 35.42 8.09
N THR A 933 9.98 36.56 8.70
CA THR A 933 9.00 37.35 9.45
C THR A 933 8.04 38.04 8.50
N TYR A 934 6.90 38.53 9.01
CA TYR A 934 5.93 39.27 8.19
C TYR A 934 6.58 40.46 7.45
N GLU A 935 7.39 41.26 8.15
CA GLU A 935 8.11 42.39 7.56
C GLU A 935 9.14 41.96 6.49
N GLU A 936 9.95 40.94 6.79
CA GLU A 936 10.94 40.41 5.84
C GLU A 936 10.27 39.86 4.58
N PHE A 937 9.10 39.22 4.74
CA PHE A 937 8.30 38.70 3.64
C PHE A 937 7.69 39.83 2.81
N LEU A 938 7.15 40.86 3.47
CA LEU A 938 6.60 42.05 2.82
C LEU A 938 7.65 42.79 1.98
N THR A 939 8.83 43.06 2.52
CA THR A 939 9.92 43.73 1.81
C THR A 939 10.33 42.95 0.56
N LEU A 940 10.50 41.63 0.67
CA LEU A 940 10.89 40.78 -0.45
C LEU A 940 9.86 40.80 -1.58
N ILE A 941 8.56 40.76 -1.25
CA ILE A 941 7.49 40.77 -2.25
C ILE A 941 7.41 42.10 -3.00
N ILE A 942 7.58 43.23 -2.30
CA ILE A 942 7.58 44.56 -2.92
C ILE A 942 8.77 44.70 -3.90
N GLN A 943 9.96 44.24 -3.51
CA GLN A 943 11.14 44.27 -4.39
C GLN A 943 10.93 43.41 -5.65
N ILE A 944 10.30 42.23 -5.50
CA ILE A 944 9.98 41.36 -6.63
C ILE A 944 8.95 42.02 -7.57
N GLU A 945 7.93 42.71 -7.04
CA GLU A 945 6.96 43.44 -7.85
C GLU A 945 7.62 44.54 -8.70
N ALA A 946 8.49 45.37 -8.08
CA ALA A 946 9.23 46.42 -8.79
C ALA A 946 10.08 45.84 -9.93
N CYS A 947 10.76 44.73 -9.66
CA CYS A 947 11.55 43.97 -10.63
C CYS A 947 10.70 43.49 -11.82
N LEU A 948 9.52 42.91 -11.58
CA LEU A 948 8.67 42.41 -12.66
C LEU A 948 8.19 43.55 -13.58
N ASN A 949 7.99 44.75 -13.02
CA ASN A 949 7.46 45.91 -13.73
C ASN A 949 8.53 46.83 -14.38
N SER A 950 9.82 46.61 -14.15
CA SER A 950 10.91 47.41 -14.76
C SER A 950 11.34 46.93 -16.15
N ARG A 951 10.70 45.87 -16.66
CA ARG A 951 11.06 45.24 -17.94
C ARG A 951 10.73 46.12 -19.17
N PRO A 952 11.55 46.12 -20.24
CA PRO A 952 11.28 46.91 -21.44
C PRO A 952 10.12 46.33 -22.29
N LEU A 953 9.23 47.20 -22.76
CA LEU A 953 8.13 46.88 -23.68
C LEU A 953 8.44 47.35 -25.11
N CYS A 954 8.84 48.62 -25.29
CA CYS A 954 9.20 49.26 -26.58
C CYS A 954 9.98 50.59 -26.36
N PRO A 955 10.69 51.17 -27.34
CA PRO A 955 11.33 52.49 -27.22
C PRO A 955 10.32 53.66 -27.15
N ILE A 956 10.72 54.83 -26.60
CA ILE A 956 9.82 56.00 -26.36
C ILE A 956 9.86 57.06 -27.47
N SER A 957 11.01 57.28 -28.12
CA SER A 957 11.20 58.30 -29.18
C SER A 957 11.63 57.65 -30.50
N GLU A 958 11.20 58.25 -31.61
CA GLU A 958 11.67 57.92 -32.96
C GLU A 958 12.95 58.70 -33.34
N ASP A 959 13.31 59.76 -32.58
CA ASP A 959 14.57 60.48 -32.80
C ASP A 959 15.73 59.49 -32.55
N PRO A 960 16.55 59.24 -33.58
CA PRO A 960 17.65 58.33 -33.47
C PRO A 960 18.53 58.66 -32.23
N SER A 961 18.81 59.91 -31.92
CA SER A 961 19.84 60.30 -30.93
C SER A 961 19.49 60.00 -29.47
N GLU A 962 18.22 59.73 -29.14
CA GLU A 962 17.76 59.46 -27.78
C GLU A 962 17.62 57.96 -27.45
N LEU A 963 17.93 57.58 -26.20
CA LEU A 963 18.14 56.18 -25.77
C LEU A 963 17.08 55.68 -24.75
N ALA A 964 15.87 56.25 -24.73
CA ALA A 964 14.85 55.94 -23.72
C ALA A 964 13.90 54.77 -24.10
N VAL A 965 13.53 53.91 -23.14
CA VAL A 965 12.63 52.75 -23.34
C VAL A 965 11.44 52.73 -22.38
N LEU A 966 10.26 52.38 -22.91
CA LEU A 966 8.99 52.25 -22.19
C LEU A 966 8.93 50.92 -21.44
N THR A 967 8.52 50.96 -20.17
CA THR A 967 8.38 49.80 -19.28
C THR A 967 7.00 49.80 -18.63
N PRO A 968 6.48 48.69 -18.07
CA PRO A 968 5.23 48.72 -17.31
C PRO A 968 5.26 49.76 -16.18
N GLY A 969 6.41 49.99 -15.55
CA GLY A 969 6.61 51.04 -14.56
C GLY A 969 6.21 52.43 -15.06
N HIS A 970 6.51 52.76 -16.32
CA HIS A 970 6.13 54.05 -16.92
C HIS A 970 4.61 54.25 -16.92
N PHE A 971 3.82 53.18 -17.08
CA PHE A 971 2.38 53.26 -17.01
C PHE A 971 1.81 53.24 -15.58
N ILE A 972 2.62 52.89 -14.58
CA ILE A 972 2.20 52.78 -13.18
C ILE A 972 2.54 54.07 -12.40
N ILE A 973 3.75 54.61 -12.60
CA ILE A 973 4.27 55.78 -11.86
C ILE A 973 4.84 56.88 -12.77
N GLY A 974 4.73 56.77 -14.09
CA GLY A 974 5.27 57.73 -15.05
C GLY A 974 6.75 57.53 -15.41
N THR A 975 7.49 56.68 -14.68
CA THR A 975 8.92 56.41 -14.90
C THR A 975 9.27 54.92 -14.70
N ALA A 976 10.49 54.50 -15.06
CA ALA A 976 10.94 53.15 -14.78
C ALA A 976 11.15 52.90 -13.27
N LEU A 977 10.53 51.84 -12.74
CA LEU A 977 10.76 51.38 -11.37
C LEU A 977 12.19 50.83 -11.22
N THR A 978 12.97 51.41 -10.30
CA THR A 978 14.35 50.99 -10.01
C THR A 978 14.49 50.50 -8.57
N THR A 979 15.38 49.53 -8.35
CA THR A 979 15.69 48.98 -7.02
C THR A 979 17.06 49.46 -6.55
N ILE A 980 17.25 49.58 -5.23
CA ILE A 980 18.50 50.03 -4.62
C ILE A 980 19.64 49.03 -4.96
N PRO A 981 20.86 49.49 -5.34
CA PRO A 981 21.99 48.61 -5.62
C PRO A 981 22.45 47.85 -4.37
N GLU A 982 22.71 46.54 -4.48
CA GLU A 982 23.14 45.69 -3.36
C GLU A 982 24.36 44.83 -3.74
N GLU A 983 25.20 44.49 -2.76
CA GLU A 983 26.37 43.60 -2.93
C GLU A 983 25.93 42.18 -3.35
N ASN A 984 26.69 41.53 -4.24
CA ASN A 984 26.33 40.19 -4.75
C ASN A 984 26.62 39.10 -3.71
N LEU A 985 25.56 38.47 -3.20
CA LEU A 985 25.64 37.46 -2.13
C LEU A 985 25.33 36.03 -2.62
N LEU A 986 25.21 35.81 -3.94
CA LEU A 986 24.75 34.53 -4.50
C LEU A 986 25.64 33.32 -4.18
N ASP A 987 26.92 33.54 -3.85
CA ASP A 987 27.91 32.49 -3.59
C ASP A 987 28.16 32.25 -2.07
N GLU A 988 27.56 33.06 -1.18
CA GLU A 988 27.70 32.90 0.28
C GLU A 988 26.75 31.82 0.86
N LYS A 989 27.25 31.02 1.81
CA LYS A 989 26.46 29.95 2.46
C LYS A 989 25.42 30.53 3.42
N ILE A 990 24.16 30.09 3.25
CA ILE A 990 22.97 30.55 3.99
C ILE A 990 23.14 30.47 5.52
N SER A 991 23.90 29.52 6.06
CA SER A 991 24.12 29.34 7.50
C SER A 991 24.86 30.51 8.17
N ASN A 992 25.59 31.31 7.40
CA ASN A 992 26.49 32.34 7.92
C ASN A 992 25.94 33.77 7.71
N LEU A 993 24.75 33.92 7.12
CA LEU A 993 24.19 35.23 6.75
C LEU A 993 23.36 35.83 7.88
N LYS A 994 23.59 37.12 8.18
CA LYS A 994 22.64 37.93 8.96
C LYS A 994 21.29 37.97 8.22
N ARG A 995 20.16 37.97 8.94
CA ARG A 995 18.81 37.80 8.37
C ARG A 995 18.43 38.79 7.24
N TRP A 996 18.98 40.00 7.22
CA TRP A 996 18.76 40.95 6.13
C TRP A 996 19.58 40.61 4.87
N LYS A 997 20.79 40.05 5.00
CA LYS A 997 21.58 39.52 3.87
C LYS A 997 20.88 38.33 3.21
N LEU A 998 20.10 37.57 3.99
CA LEU A 998 19.25 36.50 3.47
C LEU A 998 18.15 37.02 2.54
N THR A 999 17.45 38.11 2.90
CA THR A 999 16.40 38.68 2.03
C THR A 999 16.98 39.22 0.72
N GLN A 1000 18.17 39.82 0.76
CA GLN A 1000 18.90 40.29 -0.42
C GLN A 1000 19.35 39.14 -1.33
N GLN A 1001 19.92 38.08 -0.76
CA GLN A 1001 20.32 36.90 -1.52
C GLN A 1001 19.11 36.23 -2.20
N LEU A 1002 17.96 36.18 -1.52
CA LEU A 1002 16.71 35.65 -2.09
C LEU A 1002 16.23 36.50 -3.27
N PHE A 1003 16.25 37.84 -3.14
CA PHE A 1003 15.89 38.75 -4.23
C PHE A 1003 16.84 38.62 -5.44
N GLN A 1004 18.16 38.57 -5.22
CA GLN A 1004 19.15 38.39 -6.29
C GLN A 1004 19.01 37.03 -7.00
N SER A 1005 18.68 35.97 -6.25
CA SER A 1005 18.42 34.65 -6.81
C SER A 1005 17.14 34.63 -7.66
N PHE A 1006 16.08 35.33 -7.23
CA PHE A 1006 14.88 35.54 -8.04
C PHE A 1006 15.25 36.23 -9.37
N TRP A 1007 16.00 37.33 -9.30
CA TRP A 1007 16.39 38.13 -10.47
C TRP A 1007 17.21 37.34 -11.50
N LYS A 1008 18.26 36.62 -11.07
CA LYS A 1008 19.13 35.85 -11.97
C LYS A 1008 18.33 34.79 -12.74
N ARG A 1009 17.37 34.15 -12.08
CA ARG A 1009 16.53 33.09 -12.67
C ARG A 1009 15.47 33.68 -13.60
N TRP A 1010 14.79 34.72 -13.15
CA TRP A 1010 13.73 35.36 -13.94
C TRP A 1010 14.27 36.08 -15.17
N SER A 1011 15.34 36.87 -15.05
CA SER A 1011 15.94 37.62 -16.17
C SER A 1011 16.48 36.69 -17.26
N SER A 1012 17.11 35.57 -16.88
CA SER A 1012 17.59 34.55 -17.83
C SER A 1012 16.45 33.98 -18.66
N GLU A 1013 15.32 33.63 -18.03
CA GLU A 1013 14.14 33.09 -18.73
C GLU A 1013 13.42 34.15 -19.57
N TYR A 1014 13.22 35.35 -19.03
CA TYR A 1014 12.58 36.47 -19.71
C TYR A 1014 13.35 36.93 -20.95
N ILE A 1015 14.68 37.08 -20.88
CA ILE A 1015 15.52 37.48 -22.02
C ILE A 1015 15.48 36.41 -23.14
N THR A 1016 15.46 35.12 -22.80
CA THR A 1016 15.23 34.07 -23.82
C THR A 1016 13.83 34.09 -24.42
N SER A 1017 12.83 34.61 -23.69
CA SER A 1017 11.46 34.75 -24.21
C SER A 1017 11.32 35.91 -25.20
N LEU A 1018 12.05 37.02 -24.99
CA LEU A 1018 12.13 38.16 -25.91
C LEU A 1018 12.99 37.90 -27.16
N GLN A 1019 13.94 36.95 -27.09
CA GLN A 1019 14.71 36.50 -28.26
C GLN A 1019 13.94 35.56 -29.21
N ARG A 1020 12.62 35.38 -29.03
CA ARG A 1020 11.80 34.63 -29.99
C ARG A 1020 11.20 35.57 -31.03
N ARG A 1021 11.72 35.52 -32.26
CA ARG A 1021 10.87 35.75 -33.43
C ARG A 1021 10.13 34.46 -33.77
N ASN A 1022 8.81 34.56 -33.78
CA ASN A 1022 7.90 33.59 -34.38
C ASN A 1022 7.98 33.75 -35.90
N LYS A 1023 8.55 32.73 -36.57
CA LYS A 1023 8.64 32.56 -38.04
C LYS A 1023 9.57 33.53 -38.80
N TRP A 1024 9.67 33.29 -40.12
CA TRP A 1024 10.70 33.63 -41.12
C TRP A 1024 11.85 32.62 -41.30
N GLN A 1025 11.62 31.72 -42.26
CA GLN A 1025 12.50 30.69 -42.84
C GLN A 1025 13.32 31.22 -44.04
N LYS A 1026 13.76 32.50 -44.06
CA LYS A 1026 14.56 33.11 -45.15
C LYS A 1026 15.57 34.16 -44.62
N PRO A 1027 16.66 34.49 -45.36
CA PRO A 1027 17.73 35.39 -44.92
C PRO A 1027 17.21 36.80 -44.55
N ARG A 1028 17.82 37.41 -43.53
CA ARG A 1028 17.50 38.78 -43.09
C ARG A 1028 18.50 39.78 -43.64
N GLN A 1029 18.02 41.02 -43.79
CA GLN A 1029 18.84 42.20 -44.05
C GLN A 1029 19.95 42.36 -43.00
N ASN A 1030 21.12 42.76 -43.48
CA ASN A 1030 22.26 43.13 -42.63
C ASN A 1030 21.87 44.29 -41.70
N VAL A 1031 22.51 44.35 -40.53
CA VAL A 1031 22.48 45.54 -39.66
C VAL A 1031 22.99 46.72 -40.49
N LYS A 1032 22.19 47.78 -40.56
CA LYS A 1032 22.44 48.94 -41.42
C LYS A 1032 23.13 50.05 -40.64
N LEU A 1033 23.70 50.99 -41.39
CA LEU A 1033 24.22 52.23 -40.84
C LEU A 1033 23.04 52.99 -40.18
N ASN A 1034 23.25 53.49 -38.95
CA ASN A 1034 22.31 54.16 -38.05
C ASN A 1034 21.35 53.30 -37.18
N ASP A 1035 21.39 51.96 -37.23
CA ASP A 1035 20.59 51.10 -36.35
C ASP A 1035 20.91 51.31 -34.85
N LEU A 1036 19.89 51.41 -33.98
CA LEU A 1036 20.05 51.52 -32.52
C LEU A 1036 20.15 50.14 -31.84
N VAL A 1037 21.14 49.98 -30.95
CA VAL A 1037 21.52 48.69 -30.38
C VAL A 1037 21.86 48.77 -28.88
N LEU A 1038 21.48 47.74 -28.11
CA LEU A 1038 21.93 47.54 -26.72
C LEU A 1038 23.27 46.78 -26.70
N LEU A 1039 24.27 47.33 -26.02
CA LEU A 1039 25.57 46.68 -25.84
C LEU A 1039 25.55 45.77 -24.62
N LYS A 1040 25.70 44.48 -24.87
CA LYS A 1040 25.72 43.47 -23.82
C LYS A 1040 27.09 43.46 -23.11
N ASP A 1041 27.10 43.80 -21.82
CA ASP A 1041 28.27 43.65 -20.95
C ASP A 1041 27.99 42.56 -19.90
N ASP A 1042 28.85 41.56 -19.84
CA ASP A 1042 28.60 40.35 -19.05
C ASP A 1042 28.86 40.56 -17.54
N ASN A 1043 29.46 41.69 -17.15
CA ASN A 1043 29.86 41.99 -15.76
C ASN A 1043 29.00 43.05 -15.06
N ILE A 1044 27.97 43.58 -15.72
CA ILE A 1044 27.09 44.63 -15.18
C ILE A 1044 25.64 44.17 -15.28
N PRO A 1045 24.77 44.42 -14.27
CA PRO A 1045 23.35 44.10 -14.35
C PRO A 1045 22.70 44.69 -15.62
N PRO A 1046 21.79 43.96 -16.29
CA PRO A 1046 21.23 44.38 -17.59
C PRO A 1046 20.56 45.76 -17.65
N LEU A 1047 20.14 46.32 -16.51
CA LEU A 1047 19.58 47.67 -16.41
C LEU A 1047 20.60 48.80 -16.67
N HIS A 1048 21.90 48.51 -16.63
CA HIS A 1048 22.98 49.49 -16.85
C HIS A 1048 23.73 49.23 -18.18
N TRP A 1049 23.18 48.37 -19.03
CA TRP A 1049 23.77 48.12 -20.35
C TRP A 1049 23.67 49.37 -21.22
N LYS A 1050 24.80 49.76 -21.81
CA LYS A 1050 24.92 50.99 -22.57
C LYS A 1050 24.20 50.85 -23.90
N LEU A 1051 23.47 51.88 -24.28
CA LEU A 1051 22.86 52.01 -25.59
C LEU A 1051 23.83 52.67 -26.57
N GLY A 1052 23.75 52.31 -27.85
CA GLY A 1052 24.59 52.90 -28.89
C GLY A 1052 24.00 52.77 -30.29
N ARG A 1053 24.51 53.57 -31.24
CA ARG A 1053 24.09 53.59 -32.65
C ARG A 1053 25.19 53.10 -33.57
N VAL A 1054 24.85 52.27 -34.55
CA VAL A 1054 25.78 51.80 -35.58
C VAL A 1054 26.17 52.95 -36.52
N THR A 1055 27.45 53.26 -36.65
CA THR A 1055 27.97 54.34 -37.50
C THR A 1055 28.73 53.83 -38.72
N GLN A 1056 29.19 52.58 -38.70
CA GLN A 1056 29.86 51.95 -39.85
C GLN A 1056 29.66 50.44 -39.83
N VAL A 1057 29.52 49.83 -41.00
CA VAL A 1057 29.28 48.39 -41.16
C VAL A 1057 30.41 47.75 -41.97
N TYR A 1058 30.86 46.56 -41.57
CA TYR A 1058 31.92 45.82 -42.27
C TYR A 1058 31.37 44.47 -42.77
N PRO A 1059 30.97 44.38 -44.06
CA PRO A 1059 30.55 43.12 -44.68
C PRO A 1059 31.72 42.16 -44.91
N SER A 1060 31.46 40.86 -44.82
CA SER A 1060 32.40 39.80 -45.19
C SER A 1060 32.26 39.41 -46.66
N GLY A 1061 33.15 38.57 -47.21
CA GLY A 1061 33.13 38.15 -48.63
C GLY A 1061 31.88 37.39 -49.13
N ASP A 1062 30.90 37.10 -48.27
CA ASP A 1062 29.56 36.62 -48.64
C ASP A 1062 28.46 37.71 -48.50
N ASP A 1063 28.89 38.97 -48.53
CA ASP A 1063 28.10 40.20 -48.45
C ASP A 1063 27.24 40.36 -47.18
N LYS A 1064 27.68 39.71 -46.08
CA LYS A 1064 27.01 39.75 -44.76
C LYS A 1064 27.80 40.56 -43.75
N VAL A 1065 27.15 41.54 -43.13
CA VAL A 1065 27.73 42.39 -42.08
C VAL A 1065 27.87 41.61 -40.79
N ARG A 1066 29.11 41.41 -40.33
CA ARG A 1066 29.41 40.64 -39.11
C ARG A 1066 30.06 41.47 -38.00
N VAL A 1067 30.57 42.65 -38.35
CA VAL A 1067 31.20 43.58 -37.42
C VAL A 1067 30.70 44.98 -37.73
N VAL A 1068 30.41 45.75 -36.69
CA VAL A 1068 29.92 47.14 -36.82
C VAL A 1068 30.69 48.06 -35.86
N LEU A 1069 30.81 49.32 -36.25
CA LEU A 1069 31.30 50.41 -35.39
C LEU A 1069 30.08 51.06 -34.73
N VAL A 1070 30.03 51.16 -33.41
CA VAL A 1070 28.89 51.68 -32.64
C VAL A 1070 29.31 52.92 -31.86
N LYS A 1071 28.64 54.05 -32.06
CA LYS A 1071 28.79 55.28 -31.26
C LYS A 1071 27.91 55.17 -30.02
N THR A 1072 28.52 55.31 -28.86
CA THR A 1072 27.84 55.45 -27.56
C THR A 1072 28.02 56.88 -27.06
N ALA A 1073 27.31 57.28 -26.00
CA ALA A 1073 27.45 58.60 -25.39
C ALA A 1073 28.91 58.96 -25.03
N ASN A 1074 29.78 57.96 -24.81
CA ASN A 1074 31.15 58.15 -24.35
C ASN A 1074 32.22 57.84 -25.44
N GLY A 1075 31.83 57.65 -26.70
CA GLY A 1075 32.77 57.39 -27.81
C GLY A 1075 32.42 56.22 -28.74
N LEU A 1076 33.29 55.96 -29.73
CA LEU A 1076 33.11 54.96 -30.79
C LEU A 1076 33.74 53.61 -30.43
N LEU A 1077 33.00 52.51 -30.63
CA LEU A 1077 33.41 51.16 -30.25
C LEU A 1077 33.14 50.16 -31.39
N LYS A 1078 34.17 49.43 -31.84
CA LYS A 1078 34.03 48.34 -32.82
C LYS A 1078 33.60 47.06 -32.12
N ARG A 1079 32.45 46.50 -32.51
CA ARG A 1079 31.84 45.35 -31.84
C ARG A 1079 31.22 44.36 -32.84
N PRO A 1080 31.33 43.04 -32.58
CA PRO A 1080 30.67 42.03 -33.41
C PRO A 1080 29.18 41.99 -33.09
N ILE A 1081 28.33 41.81 -34.11
CA ILE A 1081 26.85 41.89 -33.98
C ILE A 1081 26.23 40.96 -32.94
N HIS A 1082 26.86 39.84 -32.58
CA HIS A 1082 26.31 38.93 -31.55
C HIS A 1082 26.43 39.46 -30.11
N LYS A 1083 27.22 40.52 -29.88
CA LYS A 1083 27.29 41.26 -28.61
C LYS A 1083 26.36 42.48 -28.58
N LEU A 1084 25.58 42.65 -29.64
CA LEU A 1084 24.62 43.72 -29.81
C LEU A 1084 23.22 43.11 -29.90
N SER A 1085 22.24 43.75 -29.27
CA SER A 1085 20.83 43.44 -29.50
C SER A 1085 20.22 44.60 -30.27
N VAL A 1086 19.89 44.38 -31.55
CA VAL A 1086 19.16 45.37 -32.37
C VAL A 1086 17.77 45.50 -31.81
N LEU A 1087 17.41 46.71 -31.39
CA LEU A 1087 16.06 46.98 -30.89
C LEU A 1087 15.09 46.92 -32.08
N PRO A 1088 13.88 46.37 -31.90
CA PRO A 1088 12.89 46.33 -32.97
C PRO A 1088 12.32 47.74 -33.12
N ILE A 1089 12.92 48.53 -33.99
CA ILE A 1089 12.46 49.85 -34.41
C ILE A 1089 12.07 49.66 -35.89
N GLU A 1090 10.89 50.09 -36.28
CA GLU A 1090 10.63 50.40 -37.69
C GLU A 1090 11.05 51.87 -37.85
N ASN A 1091 11.96 52.14 -38.80
CA ASN A 1091 12.28 53.52 -39.18
C ASN A 1091 11.06 54.19 -39.79
#